data_AF-A0A416GAY1-F1
#
_entry.id   AF-A0A416GAY1-F1
#
_cell.length_a   1.000
_cell.length_b   1.000
_cell.length_c   1.000
_cell.angle_alpha   90.00
_cell.angle_beta   90.00
_cell.angle_gamma   90.00
#
_symmetry.space_group_name_H-M   'P 1'
#
loop_
_entity.id
_entity.type
_entity.pdbx_description
1 polymer ?
#
loop_
_entity_poly.entity_id
_entity_poly.type
_entity_poly.pdbx_seq_one_letter_code
_entity_poly.pdbx_strand_id
1 'polypeptide(L)'
;MKKIYSIFSLFLMILGINTAYAGVSLGNSVTDPSTLTNGSKIIIHSNAFANEANATYKFFSALADSLVFSVTTVDPVDPYVTFSLETAEGKTVNKEQAYYLKNEYNGKYLTYRYEAGEDGSVSDDGAGGWVAEMYLTFTADKEKATPVIIKTQAVGGEMMGYVGDAPEQENCMMIIAEFPEHNNDLIALNHVYDRPIVASYNDWAAWWQIYEANIVEDYIADLSSLYTKVEQLKFIGGTDPGCYDQGMVDAFEKARTNAQDLLNSTDGSLTPENAKTAYKTLEDAYLALVVGTAVPVTEGYYRIKSAYSAFTAQQGAEAIKTIYTDNTDIMKWKNLDNEDATMVWQFIDRHDGTWLLYNVGTGTYVNAAKSTGQSSNYTMTSDSTGCAVKITGLGQSAFNLISNLSGQYAFHTGGHSSGAGVSGNIVAWNGGLETGSAWYINKVDDEQIPGFEAIGEQNKLNRSLESLYNTAKAKYDIGSSFTITTEPEKWLVTSADYEADKKVAMSNADHNEWHPSAPDGGGIPALLDNDEATFWGSCWSDPQPDTTQYLQFKLNKKVNAFAVYLTKRKNQPNQATQLTFYVSNDTTKADGWVKAGTITGLPGSTDNSGNGLTYQSNGIELDAAYQYVRMTWKSANGFTHFTGFHFQEAVLSQDCQNVTMGEVAQNLKAELKNAEALISSGKATQEAIDALQAAYDAYVAELADPTVLKAKLDSISNVCKLAATTEGVDGTGTDGEFKDGYPGVYPVAAKAALQATIDEVQAYIDANDAAGTYKKAEISANLDKLVKALDTFKATAPKFTLADASNEGIWYYISYSQHYFNCTGKAQDTSGEGDAQQIRKGKLYVNADVTSDLLNNAKVNVTGNKTLEELGVNDDMAKWRFVNLGDTAYAIQNKATGLYLGEKTGGNAGLSMTPAAYRLSDIGYATFLIEGYRLNGAAINPLHVQTAGQLLVYWGNRDLGGGSCFDIEPTTDNTAAAILNFQAEEMIKGRLYTKCYPMPIELVADNIDPAAYPYQIATIDVAKKEMTLAVYEDVIEAGQPFFYIGGGATLGVSQEPTAADTTQMLIQFPKNGTKTIAQTPSSYNGLIGNYYSGTKVAKGFGVVKETKGVQSIGATTEDQQIGWNSAYIDASKIENAETPGTIVVPLTGNLETAIKDAIIDAQTGNVNVYSVDGILIKKNVKVSEATEGLAKGIYIVGNKKVAVK
;
A
#
# COMPACT_ATOMS: atom_id res chain seq x y z
N MET A 1 -14.34 -20.50 20.49
CA MET A 1 -14.04 -19.24 21.21
C MET A 1 -13.11 -19.50 22.40
N LYS A 2 -11.81 -19.75 22.15
CA LYS A 2 -10.77 -19.95 23.18
C LYS A 2 -9.40 -19.45 22.67
N LYS A 3 -9.35 -18.25 22.09
CA LYS A 3 -8.11 -17.58 21.64
C LYS A 3 -8.11 -16.09 22.05
N ILE A 4 -8.49 -15.78 23.29
CA ILE A 4 -8.51 -14.41 23.85
C ILE A 4 -7.54 -14.30 25.04
N TYR A 5 -6.44 -15.05 25.06
CA TYR A 5 -5.43 -14.89 26.13
C TYR A 5 -4.24 -14.03 25.71
N SER A 6 -3.90 -13.93 24.42
CA SER A 6 -2.78 -13.09 23.95
C SER A 6 -3.05 -11.58 23.98
N ILE A 7 -4.32 -11.15 24.08
CA ILE A 7 -4.69 -9.72 24.13
C ILE A 7 -4.68 -9.17 25.56
N PHE A 8 -4.78 -10.04 26.58
CA PHE A 8 -4.76 -9.61 27.99
C PHE A 8 -3.38 -9.10 28.43
N SER A 9 -2.27 -9.69 27.95
CA SER A 9 -0.92 -9.26 28.33
C SER A 9 -0.55 -7.87 27.83
N LEU A 10 -1.08 -7.42 26.67
CA LEU A 10 -0.82 -6.07 26.16
C LEU A 10 -1.61 -4.99 26.93
N PHE A 11 -2.78 -5.36 27.46
CA PHE A 11 -3.60 -4.47 28.32
C PHE A 11 -2.97 -4.27 29.71
N LEU A 12 -2.29 -5.30 30.22
CA LEU A 12 -1.59 -5.26 31.52
C LEU A 12 -0.28 -4.44 31.47
N MET A 13 0.39 -4.35 30.32
CA MET A 13 1.55 -3.47 30.13
C MET A 13 1.17 -1.97 30.14
N ILE A 14 -0.05 -1.61 29.72
CA ILE A 14 -0.50 -0.20 29.65
C ILE A 14 -1.07 0.28 30.99
N LEU A 15 -1.63 -0.62 31.81
CA LEU A 15 -2.18 -0.29 33.13
C LEU A 15 -1.15 -0.30 34.27
N GLY A 16 0.13 -0.55 33.96
CA GLY A 16 1.24 -0.39 34.89
C GLY A 16 0.99 -1.06 36.23
N ILE A 17 0.86 -2.38 36.30
CA ILE A 17 0.82 -3.11 37.57
C ILE A 17 2.21 -3.09 38.23
N ASN A 18 2.66 -1.92 38.66
CA ASN A 18 3.59 -1.77 39.78
C ASN A 18 2.73 -1.42 40.98
N THR A 19 2.13 -2.42 41.61
CA THR A 19 1.46 -2.22 42.89
C THR A 19 2.56 -2.24 43.94
N ALA A 20 3.17 -1.06 44.13
CA ALA A 20 4.24 -0.87 45.09
C ALA A 20 3.76 -1.32 46.47
N TYR A 21 4.53 -2.23 47.05
CA TYR A 21 4.57 -2.46 48.48
C TYR A 21 5.81 -1.75 49.02
N ALA A 22 5.65 -1.06 50.13
CA ALA A 22 6.62 -0.30 50.84
C ALA A 22 7.32 -1.29 51.73
N GLY A 23 8.38 -1.83 51.15
CA GLY A 23 9.52 -2.32 51.90
C GLY A 23 10.18 -3.55 51.33
N VAL A 24 9.81 -4.04 50.14
CA VAL A 24 10.60 -5.09 49.47
C VAL A 24 11.69 -4.45 48.61
N SER A 25 12.96 -4.68 48.98
CA SER A 25 14.11 -4.34 48.13
C SER A 25 15.00 -5.55 47.89
N LEU A 26 15.76 -5.50 46.79
CA LEU A 26 16.78 -6.51 46.52
C LEU A 26 17.86 -6.42 47.61
N GLY A 27 18.03 -7.51 48.35
CA GLY A 27 19.15 -7.75 49.25
C GLY A 27 20.38 -8.22 48.48
N ASN A 28 21.25 -8.96 49.15
CA ASN A 28 22.45 -9.48 48.50
C ASN A 28 22.07 -10.46 47.38
N SER A 29 22.77 -10.39 46.25
CA SER A 29 22.69 -11.43 45.22
C SER A 29 23.17 -12.74 45.82
N VAL A 30 22.39 -13.80 45.65
CA VAL A 30 22.76 -15.13 46.07
C VAL A 30 23.77 -15.64 45.05
N THR A 31 25.00 -15.92 45.49
CA THR A 31 26.08 -16.43 44.63
C THR A 31 26.43 -17.89 44.94
N ASP A 32 26.13 -18.32 46.17
CA ASP A 32 26.22 -19.70 46.63
C ASP A 32 24.82 -20.16 47.10
N PRO A 33 24.14 -21.07 46.36
CA PRO A 33 22.80 -21.52 46.71
C PRO A 33 22.76 -22.33 48.01
N SER A 34 23.90 -22.80 48.54
CA SER A 34 23.95 -23.49 49.83
C SER A 34 23.67 -22.58 51.04
N THR A 35 23.69 -21.27 50.83
CA THR A 35 23.29 -20.28 51.84
C THR A 35 21.77 -20.21 52.04
N LEU A 36 21.00 -20.74 51.08
CA LEU A 36 19.55 -20.81 51.16
C LEU A 36 19.10 -21.95 52.08
N THR A 37 18.25 -21.63 53.04
CA THR A 37 17.74 -22.57 54.05
C THR A 37 16.23 -22.46 54.18
N ASN A 38 15.63 -23.32 55.00
CA ASN A 38 14.22 -23.23 55.32
C ASN A 38 13.88 -21.86 55.91
N GLY A 39 12.96 -21.13 55.27
CA GLY A 39 12.55 -19.79 55.65
C GLY A 39 13.34 -18.66 54.97
N SER A 40 14.34 -18.97 54.12
CA SER A 40 14.97 -17.96 53.27
C SER A 40 13.92 -17.31 52.37
N LYS A 41 13.93 -15.97 52.30
CA LYS A 41 13.06 -15.19 51.42
C LYS A 41 13.88 -14.70 50.24
N ILE A 42 13.39 -14.96 49.04
CA ILE A 42 14.09 -14.70 47.79
C ILE A 42 13.23 -13.94 46.79
N ILE A 43 13.90 -13.27 45.86
CA ILE A 43 13.33 -12.64 44.67
C ILE A 43 13.97 -13.32 43.45
N ILE A 44 13.14 -13.71 42.48
CA ILE A 44 13.57 -14.41 41.27
C ILE A 44 13.45 -13.45 40.08
N HIS A 45 14.60 -13.09 39.53
CA HIS A 45 14.77 -12.14 38.45
C HIS A 45 15.27 -12.84 37.18
N SER A 46 14.66 -12.58 36.02
CA SER A 46 15.13 -13.11 34.73
C SER A 46 16.43 -12.42 34.31
N ASN A 47 17.34 -13.13 33.65
CA ASN A 47 18.53 -12.53 33.03
C ASN A 47 18.24 -11.66 31.79
N ALA A 48 16.97 -11.56 31.35
CA ALA A 48 16.54 -10.78 30.18
C ALA A 48 16.12 -9.34 30.54
N PHE A 49 16.65 -8.33 29.84
CA PHE A 49 16.23 -6.92 30.01
C PHE A 49 14.88 -6.63 29.32
N ALA A 50 13.98 -5.90 30.00
CA ALA A 50 12.74 -5.43 29.38
C ALA A 50 12.93 -4.08 28.65
N ASN A 51 13.76 -3.18 29.22
CA ASN A 51 14.17 -1.92 28.60
C ASN A 51 15.44 -1.39 29.28
N GLU A 52 16.58 -1.48 28.60
CA GLU A 52 17.87 -1.01 29.12
C GLU A 52 17.89 0.50 29.36
N ALA A 53 17.21 1.30 28.53
CA ALA A 53 17.21 2.75 28.64
C ALA A 53 16.49 3.27 29.90
N ASN A 54 15.55 2.47 30.43
CA ASN A 54 14.75 2.81 31.62
C ASN A 54 15.11 1.97 32.85
N ALA A 55 16.14 1.12 32.78
CA ALA A 55 16.57 0.22 33.87
C ALA A 55 15.43 -0.64 34.47
N THR A 56 14.55 -1.17 33.61
CA THR A 56 13.42 -2.04 34.01
C THR A 56 13.67 -3.51 33.66
N TYR A 57 13.28 -4.39 34.57
CA TYR A 57 13.65 -5.81 34.62
C TYR A 57 12.42 -6.71 34.84
N LYS A 58 12.49 -7.98 34.40
CA LYS A 58 11.39 -8.95 34.53
C LYS A 58 11.54 -9.80 35.79
N PHE A 59 10.56 -9.73 36.69
CA PHE A 59 10.51 -10.49 37.94
C PHE A 59 9.37 -11.51 37.93
N PHE A 60 9.65 -12.69 38.48
CA PHE A 60 8.63 -13.71 38.69
C PHE A 60 7.65 -13.25 39.78
N SER A 61 6.34 -13.21 39.51
CA SER A 61 5.39 -12.44 40.30
C SER A 61 4.00 -13.08 40.42
N ALA A 62 3.24 -12.74 41.46
CA ALA A 62 1.85 -13.15 41.67
C ALA A 62 0.85 -12.01 41.43
N LEU A 63 -0.02 -12.14 40.44
CA LEU A 63 -1.19 -11.27 40.30
C LEU A 63 -2.43 -11.99 40.83
N ALA A 64 -2.83 -11.67 42.06
CA ALA A 64 -3.76 -12.47 42.84
C ALA A 64 -3.33 -13.95 42.89
N ASP A 65 -4.11 -14.84 42.27
CA ASP A 65 -3.83 -16.28 42.22
C ASP A 65 -3.12 -16.73 40.93
N SER A 66 -2.84 -15.80 40.02
CA SER A 66 -2.18 -16.09 38.75
C SER A 66 -0.69 -15.78 38.83
N LEU A 67 0.11 -16.62 38.19
CA LEU A 67 1.54 -16.39 38.03
C LEU A 67 1.80 -15.53 36.78
N VAL A 68 2.52 -14.43 36.92
CA VAL A 68 2.82 -13.46 35.85
C VAL A 68 4.27 -12.98 35.94
N PHE A 69 4.73 -12.20 34.96
CA PHE A 69 5.93 -11.38 35.10
C PHE A 69 5.55 -9.95 35.48
N SER A 70 6.19 -9.40 36.51
CA SER A 70 6.20 -7.95 36.78
C SER A 70 7.40 -7.32 36.06
N VAL A 71 7.22 -6.14 35.46
CA VAL A 71 8.31 -5.37 34.82
C VAL A 71 8.54 -4.09 35.61
N THR A 72 9.61 -4.05 36.41
CA THR A 72 9.88 -2.92 37.32
C THR A 72 11.38 -2.61 37.46
N THR A 73 11.72 -1.50 38.11
CA THR A 73 13.10 -1.13 38.45
C THR A 73 13.63 -1.98 39.61
N VAL A 74 14.95 -2.07 39.78
CA VAL A 74 15.58 -2.93 40.83
C VAL A 74 15.39 -2.45 42.27
N ASP A 75 14.95 -1.22 42.52
CA ASP A 75 14.71 -0.72 43.88
C ASP A 75 13.77 0.50 43.86
N PRO A 76 12.59 0.46 44.53
CA PRO A 76 11.97 -0.70 45.21
C PRO A 76 11.36 -1.70 44.21
N VAL A 77 11.13 -2.94 44.65
CA VAL A 77 10.41 -3.97 43.87
C VAL A 77 9.04 -4.29 44.46
N ASP A 78 8.14 -4.82 43.63
CA ASP A 78 6.77 -5.16 44.04
C ASP A 78 6.74 -6.34 45.04
N PRO A 79 5.78 -6.41 45.98
CA PRO A 79 5.73 -7.46 47.01
C PRO A 79 5.50 -8.85 46.42
N TYR A 80 4.75 -8.89 45.31
CA TYR A 80 4.30 -10.10 44.66
C TYR A 80 5.43 -10.93 44.08
N VAL A 81 6.65 -10.38 44.02
CA VAL A 81 7.84 -11.05 43.50
C VAL A 81 8.59 -11.86 44.56
N THR A 82 8.12 -11.84 45.80
CA THR A 82 8.80 -12.45 46.94
C THR A 82 8.34 -13.89 47.18
N PHE A 83 9.30 -14.80 47.36
CA PHE A 83 9.06 -16.21 47.65
C PHE A 83 9.81 -16.67 48.89
N SER A 84 9.16 -17.42 49.77
CA SER A 84 9.82 -18.16 50.84
C SER A 84 10.12 -19.60 50.44
N LEU A 85 11.30 -20.08 50.82
CA LEU A 85 11.66 -21.49 50.72
C LEU A 85 11.11 -22.25 51.94
N GLU A 86 10.23 -23.21 51.71
CA GLU A 86 9.81 -24.16 52.74
C GLU A 86 10.38 -25.55 52.43
N THR A 87 10.97 -26.22 53.43
CA THR A 87 11.55 -27.56 53.23
C THR A 87 10.47 -28.54 52.79
N ALA A 88 10.71 -29.24 51.68
CA ALA A 88 9.84 -30.31 51.21
C ALA A 88 10.21 -31.61 51.95
N GLU A 89 9.68 -31.78 53.17
CA GLU A 89 9.98 -32.94 54.02
C GLU A 89 9.72 -34.27 53.30
N GLY A 90 10.74 -35.14 53.26
CA GLY A 90 10.65 -36.46 52.61
C GLY A 90 10.59 -36.43 51.08
N LYS A 91 10.79 -35.27 50.44
CA LYS A 91 10.89 -35.10 48.99
C LYS A 91 12.31 -34.73 48.59
N THR A 92 12.74 -35.25 47.45
CA THR A 92 14.03 -34.93 46.85
C THR A 92 13.86 -34.54 45.39
N VAL A 93 14.78 -33.74 44.87
CA VAL A 93 14.99 -33.55 43.43
C VAL A 93 16.42 -33.95 43.14
N ASN A 94 16.62 -34.87 42.19
CA ASN A 94 17.90 -35.50 41.88
C ASN A 94 18.63 -36.06 43.13
N LYS A 95 17.87 -36.68 44.04
CA LYS A 95 18.35 -37.23 45.34
C LYS A 95 18.87 -36.18 46.34
N GLU A 96 18.64 -34.89 46.10
CA GLU A 96 18.98 -33.82 47.03
C GLU A 96 17.73 -33.29 47.75
N GLN A 97 17.91 -32.73 48.95
CA GLN A 97 16.83 -32.11 49.71
C GLN A 97 16.22 -30.95 48.92
N ALA A 98 14.91 -31.01 48.69
CA ALA A 98 14.17 -30.00 47.92
C ALA A 98 13.42 -29.00 48.80
N TYR A 99 13.01 -27.89 48.20
CA TYR A 99 12.17 -26.85 48.78
C TYR A 99 10.89 -26.65 47.96
N TYR A 100 9.83 -26.21 48.62
CA TYR A 100 8.68 -25.60 47.95
C TYR A 100 8.88 -24.09 47.92
N LEU A 101 8.62 -23.48 46.75
CA LEU A 101 8.56 -22.03 46.63
C LEU A 101 7.16 -21.55 46.95
N LYS A 102 7.01 -20.80 48.04
CA LYS A 102 5.75 -20.20 48.46
C LYS A 102 5.78 -18.70 48.20
N ASN A 103 4.84 -18.17 47.45
CA ASN A 103 4.75 -16.73 47.25
C ASN A 103 4.24 -16.05 48.54
N GLU A 104 4.93 -15.00 48.98
CA GLU A 104 4.62 -14.32 50.24
C GLU A 104 3.33 -13.50 50.18
N TYR A 105 2.91 -13.09 48.98
CA TYR A 105 1.69 -12.28 48.82
C TYR A 105 0.42 -13.14 48.90
N ASN A 106 0.28 -14.12 48.01
CA ASN A 106 -0.93 -14.95 47.96
C ASN A 106 -0.87 -16.17 48.88
N GLY A 107 0.29 -16.46 49.49
CA GLY A 107 0.50 -17.58 50.41
C GLY A 107 0.45 -18.97 49.75
N LYS A 108 0.43 -19.05 48.42
CA LYS A 108 0.31 -20.28 47.64
C LYS A 108 1.68 -20.76 47.17
N TYR A 109 1.73 -22.04 46.83
CA TYR A 109 2.96 -22.70 46.39
C TYR A 109 3.03 -22.76 44.87
N LEU A 110 4.24 -22.63 44.33
CA LEU A 110 4.51 -22.82 42.91
C LEU A 110 4.23 -24.27 42.51
N THR A 111 3.56 -24.44 41.38
CA THR A 111 3.40 -25.73 40.71
C THR A 111 3.31 -25.53 39.20
N TYR A 112 3.15 -26.60 38.44
CA TYR A 112 2.83 -26.54 37.00
C TYR A 112 1.51 -27.25 36.70
N ARG A 113 0.86 -26.87 35.60
CA ARG A 113 -0.29 -27.60 35.06
C ARG A 113 0.19 -28.56 33.98
N TYR A 114 -0.02 -29.85 34.22
CA TYR A 114 0.13 -30.89 33.22
C TYR A 114 -1.25 -31.49 32.91
N GLU A 115 -1.77 -31.19 31.72
CA GLU A 115 -2.94 -31.86 31.14
C GLU A 115 -2.51 -32.51 29.83
N ALA A 116 -2.62 -33.84 29.73
CA ALA A 116 -2.22 -34.56 28.54
C ALA A 116 -3.05 -34.11 27.33
N GLY A 117 -2.43 -33.30 26.45
CA GLY A 117 -2.95 -32.95 25.13
C GLY A 117 -3.64 -31.60 24.95
N GLU A 118 -3.87 -30.79 25.99
CA GLU A 118 -4.51 -29.46 25.80
C GLU A 118 -3.66 -28.25 26.20
N ASP A 119 -2.77 -28.33 27.21
CA ASP A 119 -2.08 -27.13 27.74
C ASP A 119 -0.58 -27.31 28.09
N GLY A 120 0.09 -28.31 27.52
CA GLY A 120 1.55 -28.45 27.53
C GLY A 120 2.00 -29.36 26.39
N SER A 121 3.02 -28.97 25.63
CA SER A 121 3.53 -29.81 24.54
C SER A 121 4.58 -30.76 25.09
N VAL A 122 4.24 -32.04 25.19
CA VAL A 122 5.25 -33.12 25.19
C VAL A 122 5.45 -33.52 23.74
N SER A 123 6.56 -33.10 23.13
CA SER A 123 6.90 -33.40 21.74
C SER A 123 8.18 -34.22 21.63
N ASP A 124 8.29 -34.98 20.54
CA ASP A 124 9.57 -35.57 20.11
C ASP A 124 10.49 -34.45 19.62
N ASP A 125 11.74 -34.42 20.05
CA ASP A 125 12.77 -33.45 19.63
C ASP A 125 13.18 -33.61 18.15
N GLY A 126 12.62 -34.60 17.45
CA GLY A 126 12.93 -34.92 16.06
C GLY A 126 14.11 -35.88 15.90
N ALA A 127 14.74 -36.28 17.01
CA ALA A 127 15.82 -37.27 17.10
C ALA A 127 15.45 -38.46 18.01
N GLY A 128 14.23 -38.51 18.54
CA GLY A 128 13.74 -39.56 19.45
C GLY A 128 13.91 -39.24 20.93
N GLY A 129 14.28 -38.01 21.29
CA GLY A 129 14.26 -37.47 22.66
C GLY A 129 12.94 -36.77 22.98
N TRP A 130 12.66 -36.53 24.26
CA TRP A 130 11.40 -35.91 24.71
C TRP A 130 11.62 -34.45 25.12
N VAL A 131 10.70 -33.58 24.74
CA VAL A 131 10.67 -32.16 25.13
C VAL A 131 9.34 -31.86 25.81
N ALA A 132 9.36 -31.29 27.01
CA ALA A 132 8.17 -30.78 27.69
C ALA A 132 8.26 -29.27 27.90
N GLU A 133 7.15 -28.58 27.66
CA GLU A 133 6.90 -27.20 28.07
C GLU A 133 5.54 -27.12 28.79
N MET A 134 5.53 -26.70 30.05
CA MET A 134 4.33 -26.68 30.90
C MET A 134 4.13 -25.32 31.56
N TYR A 135 2.88 -24.90 31.72
CA TYR A 135 2.54 -23.65 32.38
C TYR A 135 2.79 -23.72 33.88
N LEU A 136 3.57 -22.77 34.40
CA LEU A 136 3.67 -22.56 35.84
C LEU A 136 2.41 -21.85 36.37
N THR A 137 2.02 -22.19 37.59
CA THR A 137 0.83 -21.65 38.27
C THR A 137 0.99 -21.75 39.80
N PHE A 138 -0.01 -21.27 40.55
CA PHE A 138 -0.06 -21.41 42.00
C PHE A 138 -1.06 -22.47 42.44
N THR A 139 -0.74 -23.15 43.54
CA THR A 139 -1.65 -24.07 44.25
C THR A 139 -1.69 -23.74 45.75
N ALA A 140 -2.89 -23.74 46.33
CA ALA A 140 -3.06 -23.67 47.78
C ALA A 140 -2.79 -25.03 48.46
N ASP A 141 -2.83 -26.11 47.69
CA ASP A 141 -2.59 -27.48 48.13
C ASP A 141 -1.07 -27.75 48.12
N LYS A 142 -0.48 -27.76 49.32
CA LYS A 142 0.96 -27.98 49.53
C LYS A 142 1.41 -29.36 49.03
N GLU A 143 0.55 -30.37 49.01
CA GLU A 143 0.91 -31.70 48.49
C GLU A 143 1.06 -31.72 46.97
N LYS A 144 0.45 -30.75 46.28
CA LYS A 144 0.56 -30.55 44.82
C LYS A 144 1.61 -29.52 44.43
N ALA A 145 2.31 -28.94 45.40
CA ALA A 145 3.40 -28.02 45.14
C ALA A 145 4.57 -28.77 44.46
N THR A 146 5.25 -28.12 43.53
CA THR A 146 6.42 -28.71 42.86
C THR A 146 7.65 -28.53 43.75
N PRO A 147 8.30 -29.62 44.22
CA PRO A 147 9.58 -29.52 44.90
C PRO A 147 10.66 -29.07 43.92
N VAL A 148 11.52 -28.14 44.35
CA VAL A 148 12.63 -27.62 43.54
C VAL A 148 13.94 -27.65 44.31
N ILE A 149 15.05 -27.70 43.56
CA ILE A 149 16.40 -27.38 44.03
C ILE A 149 16.92 -26.16 43.27
N ILE A 150 17.80 -25.40 43.92
CA ILE A 150 18.44 -24.22 43.33
C ILE A 150 19.93 -24.54 43.16
N LYS A 151 20.45 -24.35 41.95
CA LYS A 151 21.85 -24.64 41.60
C LYS A 151 22.48 -23.46 40.92
N THR A 152 23.81 -23.37 41.00
CA THR A 152 24.56 -22.46 40.14
C THR A 152 24.34 -22.85 38.69
N GLN A 153 24.41 -21.87 37.77
CA GLN A 153 24.24 -22.11 36.34
C GLN A 153 25.11 -23.28 35.83
N ALA A 154 26.40 -23.33 36.22
CA ALA A 154 27.32 -24.37 35.80
C ALA A 154 26.87 -25.78 36.24
N VAL A 155 26.51 -25.94 37.51
CA VAL A 155 26.10 -27.24 38.07
C VAL A 155 24.73 -27.66 37.53
N GLY A 156 23.78 -26.73 37.44
CA GLY A 156 22.45 -27.00 36.89
C GLY A 156 22.46 -27.35 35.40
N GLY A 157 23.31 -26.67 34.63
CA GLY A 157 23.49 -26.93 33.20
C GLY A 157 24.06 -28.32 32.93
N GLU A 158 25.05 -28.74 33.72
CA GLU A 158 25.58 -30.12 33.69
C GLU A 158 24.51 -31.15 34.07
N MET A 159 23.74 -30.88 35.13
CA MET A 159 22.64 -31.77 35.57
C MET A 159 21.57 -31.96 34.50
N MET A 160 21.26 -30.92 33.73
CA MET A 160 20.26 -30.92 32.66
C MET A 160 20.83 -31.34 31.29
N GLY A 161 22.10 -31.75 31.21
CA GLY A 161 22.70 -32.30 29.98
C GLY A 161 23.08 -31.27 28.90
N TYR A 162 23.45 -30.04 29.28
CA TYR A 162 23.92 -29.02 28.32
C TYR A 162 25.21 -29.47 27.61
N VAL A 163 25.27 -29.36 26.27
CA VAL A 163 26.44 -29.77 25.46
C VAL A 163 27.05 -28.56 24.75
N GLY A 164 28.07 -27.93 25.36
CA GLY A 164 28.82 -26.79 24.84
C GLY A 164 29.57 -26.04 25.95
N ASP A 165 30.45 -25.08 25.61
CA ASP A 165 31.04 -24.14 26.58
C ASP A 165 29.91 -23.19 27.03
N ALA A 166 29.30 -23.46 28.19
CA ALA A 166 28.25 -22.61 28.74
C ALA A 166 28.81 -21.19 28.99
N PRO A 167 28.14 -20.11 28.54
CA PRO A 167 28.56 -18.75 28.88
C PRO A 167 28.44 -18.57 30.39
N GLU A 168 29.54 -18.38 31.12
CA GLU A 168 29.48 -18.01 32.54
C GLU A 168 28.93 -16.57 32.66
N GLN A 169 27.64 -16.42 32.94
CA GLN A 169 27.11 -15.15 33.43
C GLN A 169 27.26 -15.14 34.95
N GLU A 170 28.04 -14.19 35.46
CA GLU A 170 28.31 -14.04 36.88
C GLU A 170 26.98 -13.95 37.66
N ASN A 171 26.84 -14.76 38.73
CA ASN A 171 25.70 -14.77 39.65
C ASN A 171 24.35 -15.29 39.11
N CYS A 172 24.35 -16.09 38.03
CA CYS A 172 23.15 -16.78 37.55
C CYS A 172 22.95 -18.18 38.19
N MET A 173 21.67 -18.54 38.38
CA MET A 173 21.20 -19.78 39.00
C MET A 173 20.16 -20.48 38.12
N MET A 174 19.95 -21.77 38.38
CA MET A 174 18.89 -22.58 37.81
C MET A 174 17.99 -23.12 38.92
N ILE A 175 16.68 -23.10 38.70
CA ILE A 175 15.68 -23.67 39.60
C ILE A 175 15.13 -24.92 38.92
N ILE A 176 15.42 -26.09 39.48
CA ILE A 176 15.23 -27.40 38.85
C ILE A 176 14.22 -28.21 39.66
N ALA A 177 13.34 -28.93 38.98
CA ALA A 177 12.36 -29.86 39.54
C ALA A 177 12.45 -31.24 38.85
N GLU A 178 11.73 -32.22 39.37
CA GLU A 178 11.48 -33.49 38.70
C GLU A 178 10.09 -33.48 38.04
N PHE A 179 9.94 -34.24 36.95
CA PHE A 179 8.67 -34.48 36.27
C PHE A 179 8.19 -35.92 36.54
N PRO A 180 7.38 -36.16 37.60
CA PRO A 180 6.98 -37.52 37.99
C PRO A 180 6.21 -38.28 36.92
N GLU A 181 5.45 -37.57 36.09
CA GLU A 181 4.66 -38.12 34.99
C GLU A 181 5.54 -38.61 33.82
N HIS A 182 6.83 -38.26 33.81
CA HIS A 182 7.84 -38.74 32.86
C HIS A 182 9.09 -39.28 33.59
N ASN A 183 8.89 -40.35 34.38
CA ASN A 183 9.96 -41.10 35.05
C ASN A 183 10.88 -40.27 35.98
N ASN A 184 10.38 -39.15 36.51
CA ASN A 184 11.15 -38.19 37.32
C ASN A 184 12.32 -37.54 36.56
N ASP A 185 12.23 -37.41 35.23
CA ASP A 185 13.22 -36.65 34.49
C ASP A 185 13.26 -35.19 34.95
N LEU A 186 14.43 -34.56 34.79
CA LEU A 186 14.63 -33.19 35.27
C LEU A 186 14.00 -32.17 34.33
N ILE A 187 13.38 -31.15 34.93
CA ILE A 187 12.81 -29.98 34.26
C ILE A 187 13.27 -28.72 35.01
N ALA A 188 13.38 -27.58 34.32
CA ALA A 188 13.83 -26.32 34.92
C ALA A 188 12.83 -25.20 34.66
N LEU A 189 12.72 -24.26 35.60
CA LEU A 189 11.98 -23.01 35.38
C LEU A 189 12.58 -22.28 34.18
N ASN A 190 11.73 -21.89 33.24
CA ASN A 190 12.08 -21.27 31.97
C ASN A 190 11.01 -20.24 31.56
N HIS A 191 11.17 -19.55 30.44
CA HIS A 191 10.20 -18.59 29.93
C HIS A 191 10.19 -18.48 28.40
N VAL A 192 9.03 -18.18 27.82
CA VAL A 192 8.87 -17.91 26.37
C VAL A 192 8.15 -16.57 26.21
N TYR A 193 8.80 -15.60 25.57
CA TYR A 193 8.36 -14.20 25.46
C TYR A 193 8.05 -13.55 26.83
N ASP A 194 6.75 -13.37 27.16
CA ASP A 194 6.26 -12.76 28.40
C ASP A 194 5.58 -13.79 29.32
N ARG A 195 5.95 -15.06 29.20
CA ARG A 195 5.22 -16.17 29.82
C ARG A 195 6.13 -17.10 30.63
N PRO A 196 5.92 -17.24 31.95
CA PRO A 196 6.67 -18.17 32.78
C PRO A 196 6.24 -19.62 32.53
N ILE A 197 7.19 -20.53 32.34
CA ILE A 197 6.98 -21.96 32.09
C ILE A 197 7.98 -22.83 32.87
N VAL A 198 7.78 -24.13 32.87
CA VAL A 198 8.81 -25.11 33.26
C VAL A 198 9.04 -26.03 32.07
N ALA A 199 10.31 -26.30 31.74
CA ALA A 199 10.68 -27.01 30.53
C ALA A 199 11.76 -28.08 30.75
N SER A 200 11.79 -29.10 29.89
CA SER A 200 12.81 -30.17 29.95
C SER A 200 14.12 -29.82 29.25
N TYR A 201 14.14 -28.79 28.39
CA TYR A 201 15.36 -28.25 27.81
C TYR A 201 15.92 -27.12 28.65
N ASN A 202 17.23 -26.91 28.54
CA ASN A 202 17.90 -25.73 29.07
C ASN A 202 18.39 -24.83 27.93
N ASP A 203 18.08 -23.55 28.03
CA ASP A 203 18.59 -22.48 27.19
C ASP A 203 18.91 -21.26 28.07
N TRP A 204 19.24 -20.14 27.45
CA TRP A 204 19.54 -18.91 28.19
C TRP A 204 18.36 -18.41 29.05
N ALA A 205 17.13 -18.81 28.71
CA ALA A 205 15.91 -18.40 29.39
C ALA A 205 15.63 -19.21 30.69
N ALA A 206 16.40 -20.27 30.92
CA ALA A 206 16.42 -21.03 32.17
C ALA A 206 17.37 -20.46 33.25
N TRP A 207 18.03 -19.32 32.98
CA TRP A 207 18.99 -18.69 33.88
C TRP A 207 18.37 -17.50 34.63
N TRP A 208 18.46 -17.55 35.95
CA TRP A 208 17.80 -16.62 36.86
C TRP A 208 18.82 -15.97 37.80
N GLN A 209 18.67 -14.69 38.08
CA GLN A 209 19.35 -14.05 39.20
C GLN A 209 18.46 -14.14 40.44
N ILE A 210 19.03 -14.61 41.55
CA ILE A 210 18.30 -14.74 42.81
C ILE A 210 18.90 -13.75 43.80
N TYR A 211 18.03 -13.01 44.48
CA TYR A 211 18.40 -12.05 45.52
C TYR A 211 17.72 -12.42 46.83
N GLU A 212 18.36 -12.12 47.96
CA GLU A 212 17.68 -12.08 49.25
C GLU A 212 16.58 -11.00 49.21
N ALA A 213 15.44 -11.25 49.84
CA ALA A 213 14.38 -10.25 49.97
C ALA A 213 14.52 -9.47 51.28
N ASN A 214 14.85 -8.18 51.21
CA ASN A 214 14.72 -7.29 52.36
C ASN A 214 13.27 -6.86 52.46
N ILE A 215 12.57 -7.16 53.55
CA ILE A 215 11.16 -6.80 53.74
C ILE A 215 11.02 -5.86 54.94
N VAL A 216 10.61 -4.63 54.68
CA VAL A 216 10.15 -3.62 55.63
C VAL A 216 8.62 -3.54 55.50
N GLU A 217 7.89 -3.31 56.59
CA GLU A 217 6.43 -3.06 56.53
C GLU A 217 6.16 -1.58 56.83
N ASP A 218 5.90 -0.76 55.80
CA ASP A 218 5.51 0.66 55.94
C ASP A 218 4.18 0.96 55.23
N TYR A 219 3.09 0.50 55.86
CA TYR A 219 1.74 0.59 55.28
C TYR A 219 1.24 2.03 55.02
N ILE A 220 1.88 3.05 55.61
CA ILE A 220 1.54 4.45 55.34
C ILE A 220 2.09 4.89 53.98
N ALA A 221 3.37 4.60 53.73
CA ALA A 221 4.00 4.86 52.43
C ALA A 221 3.33 4.06 51.31
N ASP A 222 2.93 2.83 51.61
CA ASP A 222 2.15 1.95 50.75
C ASP A 222 0.84 2.54 50.25
N LEU A 223 0.02 2.94 51.22
CA LEU A 223 -1.29 3.51 50.93
C LEU A 223 -1.14 4.78 50.09
N SER A 224 -0.14 5.62 50.41
CA SER A 224 0.15 6.83 49.65
C SER A 224 0.56 6.53 48.21
N SER A 225 1.41 5.53 48.00
CA SER A 225 1.87 5.10 46.68
C SER A 225 0.74 4.53 45.83
N LEU A 226 -0.03 3.57 46.38
CA LEU A 226 -1.17 2.97 45.68
C LEU A 226 -2.24 4.02 45.37
N TYR A 227 -2.56 4.91 46.32
CA TYR A 227 -3.51 5.99 46.11
C TYR A 227 -3.07 6.92 44.97
N THR A 228 -1.82 7.39 44.96
CA THR A 228 -1.27 8.26 43.90
C THR A 228 -1.39 7.63 42.52
N LYS A 229 -1.25 6.30 42.42
CA LYS A 229 -1.37 5.57 41.16
C LYS A 229 -2.81 5.49 40.66
N VAL A 230 -3.75 5.24 41.56
CA VAL A 230 -5.15 5.00 41.19
C VAL A 230 -6.02 6.25 41.21
N GLU A 231 -5.53 7.38 41.76
CA GLU A 231 -6.32 8.60 41.94
C GLU A 231 -6.85 9.19 40.61
N GLN A 232 -6.14 8.96 39.50
CA GLN A 232 -6.49 9.47 38.17
C GLN A 232 -7.29 8.47 37.32
N LEU A 233 -7.46 7.22 37.77
CA LEU A 233 -8.19 6.20 37.02
C LEU A 233 -9.70 6.41 37.14
N LYS A 234 -10.41 6.31 36.01
CA LYS A 234 -11.86 6.51 35.92
C LYS A 234 -12.53 5.28 35.31
N PHE A 235 -12.97 4.37 36.16
CA PHE A 235 -13.83 3.27 35.71
C PHE A 235 -15.29 3.72 35.67
N ILE A 236 -16.07 3.26 34.69
CA ILE A 236 -17.49 3.60 34.57
C ILE A 236 -18.30 2.33 34.83
N GLY A 237 -19.20 2.39 35.81
CA GLY A 237 -20.17 1.34 36.07
C GLY A 237 -21.34 1.43 35.12
N GLY A 238 -21.85 0.29 34.63
CA GLY A 238 -23.01 0.29 33.74
C GLY A 238 -23.13 -0.94 32.85
N THR A 239 -24.07 -0.86 31.93
CA THR A 239 -24.43 -1.94 30.99
C THR A 239 -24.03 -1.65 29.55
N ASP A 240 -23.48 -0.46 29.27
CA ASP A 240 -22.98 -0.07 27.96
C ASP A 240 -21.62 -0.72 27.67
N PRO A 241 -21.27 -0.94 26.39
CA PRO A 241 -19.94 -1.44 26.03
C PRO A 241 -18.80 -0.65 26.68
N GLY A 242 -17.85 -1.38 27.26
CA GLY A 242 -16.69 -0.82 27.98
C GLY A 242 -16.94 -0.58 29.47
N CYS A 243 -18.19 -0.51 29.94
CA CYS A 243 -18.50 -0.36 31.35
C CYS A 243 -18.22 -1.63 32.16
N TYR A 244 -18.00 -1.46 33.46
CA TYR A 244 -17.80 -2.54 34.43
C TYR A 244 -19.03 -2.72 35.32
N ASP A 245 -19.05 -3.79 36.11
CA ASP A 245 -20.08 -3.99 37.13
C ASP A 245 -20.14 -2.77 38.07
N GLN A 246 -21.35 -2.23 38.26
CA GLN A 246 -21.56 -1.02 39.07
C GLN A 246 -21.08 -1.22 40.51
N GLY A 247 -21.30 -2.40 41.09
CA GLY A 247 -20.88 -2.70 42.45
C GLY A 247 -19.37 -2.72 42.61
N MET A 248 -18.63 -3.20 41.60
CA MET A 248 -17.16 -3.16 41.59
C MET A 248 -16.63 -1.73 41.52
N VAL A 249 -17.21 -0.90 40.66
CA VAL A 249 -16.82 0.52 40.51
C VAL A 249 -17.12 1.29 41.79
N ASP A 250 -18.32 1.12 42.36
CA ASP A 250 -18.70 1.77 43.62
C ASP A 250 -17.78 1.37 44.78
N ALA A 251 -17.38 0.10 44.84
CA ALA A 251 -16.45 -0.40 45.86
C ALA A 251 -15.05 0.23 45.72
N PHE A 252 -14.53 0.33 44.50
CA PHE A 252 -13.25 0.98 44.20
C PHE A 252 -13.27 2.46 44.54
N GLU A 253 -14.29 3.20 44.09
CA GLU A 253 -14.41 4.62 44.38
C GLU A 253 -14.50 4.90 45.89
N LYS A 254 -15.30 4.10 46.60
CA LYS A 254 -15.39 4.18 48.06
C LYS A 254 -14.05 3.90 48.74
N ALA A 255 -13.33 2.86 48.31
CA ALA A 255 -12.03 2.53 48.88
C ALA A 255 -11.00 3.63 48.61
N ARG A 256 -11.03 4.22 47.42
CA ARG A 256 -10.17 5.33 46.99
C ARG A 256 -10.42 6.59 47.83
N THR A 257 -11.67 6.97 48.04
CA THR A 257 -12.05 8.09 48.93
C THR A 257 -11.62 7.83 50.36
N ASN A 258 -11.88 6.65 50.91
CA ASN A 258 -11.46 6.31 52.28
C ASN A 258 -9.94 6.37 52.45
N ALA A 259 -9.17 5.93 51.46
CA ALA A 259 -7.72 6.03 51.45
C ALA A 259 -7.26 7.49 51.43
N GLN A 260 -7.87 8.33 50.59
CA GLN A 260 -7.59 9.77 50.53
C GLN A 260 -7.85 10.45 51.88
N ASP A 261 -9.02 10.20 52.48
CA ASP A 261 -9.43 10.78 53.74
C ASP A 261 -8.49 10.37 54.89
N LEU A 262 -8.07 9.10 54.92
CA LEU A 262 -7.12 8.61 55.91
C LEU A 262 -5.73 9.25 55.76
N LEU A 263 -5.21 9.34 54.52
CA LEU A 263 -3.91 9.97 54.23
C LEU A 263 -3.88 11.46 54.58
N ASN A 264 -5.03 12.15 54.47
CA ASN A 264 -5.16 13.57 54.80
C ASN A 264 -5.56 13.85 56.25
N SER A 265 -5.73 12.81 57.08
CA SER A 265 -6.18 12.96 58.45
C SER A 265 -5.15 13.69 59.33
N THR A 266 -5.62 14.64 60.16
CA THR A 266 -4.78 15.38 61.10
C THR A 266 -5.12 15.08 62.57
N ASP A 267 -6.04 14.15 62.81
CA ASP A 267 -6.55 13.76 64.12
C ASP A 267 -5.79 12.58 64.75
N GLY A 268 -4.74 12.10 64.10
CA GLY A 268 -3.93 10.95 64.52
C GLY A 268 -4.48 9.60 64.08
N SER A 269 -5.50 9.56 63.21
CA SER A 269 -6.06 8.30 62.69
C SER A 269 -5.15 7.58 61.67
N LEU A 270 -4.21 8.29 61.02
CA LEU A 270 -3.16 7.69 60.19
C LEU A 270 -2.14 6.91 61.03
N THR A 271 -2.49 5.66 61.35
CA THR A 271 -1.65 4.67 62.03
C THR A 271 -1.28 3.55 61.07
N PRO A 272 -0.18 2.80 61.27
CA PRO A 272 0.19 1.66 60.42
C PRO A 272 -0.93 0.63 60.25
N GLU A 273 -1.70 0.32 61.30
CA GLU A 273 -2.82 -0.64 61.25
C GLU A 273 -3.99 -0.14 60.40
N ASN A 274 -4.35 1.15 60.54
CA ASN A 274 -5.42 1.74 59.73
C ASN A 274 -4.97 1.87 58.26
N ALA A 275 -3.72 2.24 58.03
CA ALA A 275 -3.14 2.35 56.69
C ALA A 275 -3.09 0.97 56.00
N LYS A 276 -2.73 -0.09 56.73
CA LYS A 276 -2.78 -1.49 56.26
C LYS A 276 -4.17 -1.92 55.82
N THR A 277 -5.19 -1.55 56.61
CA THR A 277 -6.59 -1.89 56.31
C THR A 277 -7.09 -1.15 55.07
N ALA A 278 -6.81 0.16 54.99
CA ALA A 278 -7.19 0.97 53.84
C ALA A 278 -6.45 0.54 52.56
N TYR A 279 -5.15 0.21 52.66
CA TYR A 279 -4.36 -0.30 51.55
C TYR A 279 -4.96 -1.57 50.97
N LYS A 280 -5.20 -2.59 51.81
CA LYS A 280 -5.81 -3.86 51.36
C LYS A 280 -7.18 -3.65 50.72
N THR A 281 -8.01 -2.80 51.32
CA THR A 281 -9.35 -2.51 50.79
C THR A 281 -9.28 -1.84 49.40
N LEU A 282 -8.35 -0.89 49.23
CA LEU A 282 -8.13 -0.21 47.95
C LEU A 282 -7.53 -1.15 46.90
N GLU A 283 -6.56 -1.96 47.30
CA GLU A 283 -5.92 -2.98 46.45
C GLU A 283 -6.93 -4.01 45.96
N ASP A 284 -7.72 -4.60 46.87
CA ASP A 284 -8.75 -5.61 46.53
C ASP A 284 -9.77 -5.04 45.55
N ALA A 285 -10.27 -3.81 45.79
CA ALA A 285 -11.26 -3.18 44.94
C ALA A 285 -10.69 -2.78 43.57
N TYR A 286 -9.43 -2.33 43.52
CA TYR A 286 -8.73 -2.04 42.27
C TYR A 286 -8.48 -3.32 41.45
N LEU A 287 -7.98 -4.39 42.09
CA LEU A 287 -7.74 -5.67 41.43
C LEU A 287 -9.04 -6.29 40.91
N ALA A 288 -10.15 -6.16 41.64
CA ALA A 288 -11.46 -6.61 41.18
C ALA A 288 -11.88 -5.98 39.85
N LEU A 289 -11.52 -4.71 39.60
CA LEU A 289 -11.76 -4.04 38.32
C LEU A 289 -10.74 -4.46 37.24
N VAL A 290 -9.47 -4.67 37.60
CA VAL A 290 -8.43 -5.11 36.67
C VAL A 290 -8.70 -6.52 36.12
N VAL A 291 -9.19 -7.43 36.95
CA VAL A 291 -9.59 -8.79 36.54
C VAL A 291 -11.05 -8.88 36.11
N GLY A 292 -11.83 -7.84 36.40
CA GLY A 292 -13.22 -7.70 35.98
C GLY A 292 -13.33 -7.64 34.45
N THR A 293 -14.41 -8.20 33.91
CA THR A 293 -14.67 -8.15 32.47
C THR A 293 -15.59 -6.98 32.17
N ALA A 294 -15.11 -6.02 31.36
CA ALA A 294 -15.95 -4.96 30.83
C ALA A 294 -17.02 -5.53 29.88
N VAL A 295 -18.17 -4.88 29.78
CA VAL A 295 -19.24 -5.25 28.86
C VAL A 295 -18.70 -5.20 27.42
N PRO A 296 -18.83 -6.28 26.62
CA PRO A 296 -18.33 -6.30 25.25
C PRO A 296 -19.21 -5.46 24.32
N VAL A 297 -18.60 -4.98 23.22
CA VAL A 297 -19.37 -4.43 22.09
C VAL A 297 -20.12 -5.58 21.43
N THR A 298 -21.42 -5.39 21.16
CA THR A 298 -22.30 -6.36 20.51
C THR A 298 -23.01 -5.70 19.32
N GLU A 299 -23.70 -6.49 18.50
CA GLU A 299 -24.54 -5.94 17.45
C GLU A 299 -25.72 -5.17 18.04
N GLY A 300 -26.07 -4.03 17.45
CA GLY A 300 -27.15 -3.18 17.97
C GLY A 300 -27.02 -1.72 17.54
N TYR A 301 -27.85 -0.87 18.16
CA TYR A 301 -27.94 0.56 17.85
C TYR A 301 -27.27 1.37 18.95
N TYR A 302 -26.35 2.24 18.56
CA TYR A 302 -25.49 2.97 19.48
C TYR A 302 -25.34 4.43 19.09
N ARG A 303 -24.99 5.25 20.09
CA ARG A 303 -24.38 6.58 19.90
C ARG A 303 -22.90 6.50 20.25
N ILE A 304 -22.08 7.18 19.47
CA ILE A 304 -20.63 7.24 19.68
C ILE A 304 -20.33 8.60 20.33
N LYS A 305 -20.13 8.63 21.65
CA LYS A 305 -19.94 9.86 22.43
C LYS A 305 -18.47 10.08 22.72
N SER A 306 -18.00 11.32 22.70
CA SER A 306 -16.60 11.64 23.01
C SER A 306 -16.29 11.28 24.47
N ALA A 307 -15.20 10.55 24.68
CA ALA A 307 -14.63 10.28 26.00
C ALA A 307 -13.61 11.36 26.45
N TYR A 308 -13.40 12.40 25.63
CA TYR A 308 -12.49 13.49 25.96
C TYR A 308 -13.08 14.45 27.00
N SER A 309 -12.63 14.35 28.26
CA SER A 309 -13.19 15.11 29.39
C SER A 309 -12.99 16.63 29.29
N ALA A 310 -12.08 17.11 28.44
CA ALA A 310 -11.82 18.54 28.25
C ALA A 310 -13.06 19.30 27.76
N PHE A 311 -13.95 18.67 26.97
CA PHE A 311 -15.20 19.30 26.55
C PHE A 311 -16.10 19.64 27.74
N THR A 312 -16.34 18.67 28.62
CA THR A 312 -17.17 18.87 29.80
C THR A 312 -16.50 19.78 30.84
N ALA A 313 -15.18 19.74 30.95
CA ALA A 313 -14.43 20.60 31.85
C ALA A 313 -14.46 22.08 31.42
N GLN A 314 -14.39 22.36 30.11
CA GLN A 314 -14.38 23.72 29.55
C GLN A 314 -15.79 24.29 29.35
N GLN A 315 -16.75 23.47 28.92
CA GLN A 315 -18.08 23.92 28.49
C GLN A 315 -19.22 23.52 29.45
N GLY A 316 -18.93 22.73 30.49
CA GLY A 316 -19.91 22.23 31.46
C GLY A 316 -20.36 20.79 31.18
N ALA A 317 -20.92 20.13 32.20
CA ALA A 317 -21.25 18.70 32.19
C ALA A 317 -22.21 18.27 31.07
N GLU A 318 -23.09 19.17 30.61
CA GLU A 318 -24.06 18.91 29.54
C GLU A 318 -23.44 18.94 28.13
N ALA A 319 -22.18 19.35 27.98
CA ALA A 319 -21.49 19.50 26.68
C ALA A 319 -20.98 18.16 26.12
N ILE A 320 -21.83 17.14 26.13
CA ILE A 320 -21.53 15.80 25.61
C ILE A 320 -21.46 15.87 24.09
N LYS A 321 -20.30 15.57 23.51
CA LYS A 321 -20.10 15.55 22.06
C LYS A 321 -20.37 14.15 21.50
N THR A 322 -20.97 14.06 20.32
CA THR A 322 -21.23 12.78 19.65
C THR A 322 -20.99 12.87 18.16
N ILE A 323 -20.67 11.72 17.55
CA ILE A 323 -20.48 11.59 16.11
C ILE A 323 -21.84 11.58 15.41
N TYR A 324 -21.94 12.37 14.35
CA TYR A 324 -23.06 12.35 13.41
C TYR A 324 -22.56 12.45 11.97
N THR A 325 -23.45 12.30 11.01
CA THR A 325 -23.16 12.63 9.62
C THR A 325 -24.38 13.25 8.96
N ASP A 326 -24.17 14.18 8.05
CA ASP A 326 -25.23 14.72 7.21
C ASP A 326 -25.05 14.19 5.78
N ASN A 327 -25.79 14.73 4.82
CA ASN A 327 -25.69 14.32 3.42
C ASN A 327 -24.39 14.82 2.73
N THR A 328 -23.32 15.17 3.45
CA THR A 328 -22.08 15.74 2.87
C THR A 328 -20.91 14.75 2.73
N ASP A 329 -21.17 13.44 2.72
CA ASP A 329 -20.20 12.34 2.66
C ASP A 329 -19.08 12.40 3.72
N ILE A 330 -19.19 13.27 4.73
CA ILE A 330 -18.17 13.53 5.75
C ILE A 330 -18.78 13.29 7.13
N MET A 331 -18.04 12.58 7.98
CA MET A 331 -18.38 12.41 9.38
C MET A 331 -18.07 13.67 10.19
N LYS A 332 -18.93 14.00 11.16
CA LYS A 332 -18.87 15.23 11.95
C LYS A 332 -19.14 14.95 13.42
N TRP A 333 -18.90 15.96 14.26
CA TRP A 333 -19.25 15.93 15.68
C TRP A 333 -19.90 17.24 16.12
N LYS A 334 -20.85 17.15 17.05
CA LYS A 334 -21.52 18.28 17.73
C LYS A 334 -22.08 17.83 19.07
N ASN A 335 -22.78 18.70 19.80
CA ASN A 335 -23.51 18.34 21.02
C ASN A 335 -24.52 17.23 20.76
N LEU A 336 -24.69 16.33 21.73
CA LEU A 336 -25.71 15.29 21.72
C LEU A 336 -27.11 15.89 21.59
N ASP A 337 -27.87 15.33 20.66
CA ASP A 337 -29.31 15.53 20.50
C ASP A 337 -29.97 14.14 20.49
N ASN A 338 -30.81 13.88 21.48
CA ASN A 338 -31.44 12.56 21.63
C ASN A 338 -32.53 12.30 20.60
N GLU A 339 -32.94 13.29 19.81
CA GLU A 339 -33.94 13.14 18.73
C GLU A 339 -33.29 13.09 17.33
N ASP A 340 -31.97 13.27 17.23
CA ASP A 340 -31.25 13.31 15.95
C ASP A 340 -30.88 11.89 15.47
N ALA A 341 -31.62 11.38 14.48
CA ALA A 341 -31.38 10.07 13.86
C ALA A 341 -29.97 9.96 13.23
N THR A 342 -29.34 11.08 12.85
CA THR A 342 -27.99 11.07 12.27
C THR A 342 -26.88 10.79 13.27
N MET A 343 -27.21 10.77 14.57
CA MET A 343 -26.29 10.37 15.65
C MET A 343 -26.40 8.88 16.00
N VAL A 344 -27.30 8.15 15.36
CA VAL A 344 -27.58 6.74 15.65
C VAL A 344 -26.87 5.85 14.64
N TRP A 345 -26.14 4.87 15.16
CA TRP A 345 -25.28 3.97 14.40
C TRP A 345 -25.66 2.53 14.71
N GLN A 346 -26.02 1.76 13.68
CA GLN A 346 -26.14 0.32 13.78
C GLN A 346 -24.76 -0.31 13.60
N PHE A 347 -24.34 -1.09 14.59
CA PHE A 347 -23.10 -1.84 14.59
C PHE A 347 -23.41 -3.27 14.14
N ILE A 348 -22.74 -3.72 13.08
CA ILE A 348 -22.93 -5.04 12.47
C ILE A 348 -21.59 -5.76 12.49
N ASP A 349 -21.54 -6.97 13.07
CA ASP A 349 -20.32 -7.74 13.20
C ASP A 349 -19.99 -8.42 11.86
N ARG A 350 -18.76 -8.25 11.39
CA ARG A 350 -18.29 -8.92 10.16
C ARG A 350 -17.73 -10.32 10.42
N HIS A 351 -17.59 -10.71 11.69
CA HIS A 351 -17.01 -11.97 12.16
C HIS A 351 -15.54 -12.18 11.74
N ASP A 352 -14.85 -11.12 11.34
CA ASP A 352 -13.42 -11.09 10.97
C ASP A 352 -12.58 -10.25 11.95
N GLY A 353 -13.18 -9.78 13.05
CA GLY A 353 -12.57 -8.88 14.03
C GLY A 353 -12.78 -7.38 13.73
N THR A 354 -13.59 -7.04 12.72
CA THR A 354 -13.99 -5.68 12.37
C THR A 354 -15.51 -5.52 12.27
N TRP A 355 -15.98 -4.27 12.23
CA TRP A 355 -17.40 -3.90 12.26
C TRP A 355 -17.80 -3.08 11.05
N LEU A 356 -19.04 -3.23 10.59
CA LEU A 356 -19.71 -2.24 9.76
C LEU A 356 -20.46 -1.27 10.67
N LEU A 357 -20.27 0.03 10.46
CA LEU A 357 -20.98 1.09 11.17
C LEU A 357 -21.92 1.77 10.17
N TYR A 358 -23.21 1.43 10.27
CA TYR A 358 -24.28 1.99 9.45
C TYR A 358 -24.95 3.15 10.17
N ASN A 359 -24.94 4.34 9.58
CA ASN A 359 -25.64 5.49 10.13
C ASN A 359 -27.13 5.41 9.79
N VAL A 360 -28.00 5.37 10.80
CA VAL A 360 -29.43 5.16 10.61
C VAL A 360 -30.08 6.37 9.93
N GLY A 361 -29.79 7.59 10.37
CA GLY A 361 -30.41 8.80 9.83
C GLY A 361 -30.07 9.07 8.36
N THR A 362 -28.86 8.70 7.91
CA THR A 362 -28.46 8.90 6.52
C THR A 362 -28.49 7.63 5.69
N GLY A 363 -28.57 6.44 6.26
CA GLY A 363 -28.54 5.18 5.52
C GLY A 363 -27.23 4.92 4.76
N THR A 364 -26.10 5.28 5.36
CA THR A 364 -24.76 5.12 4.78
C THR A 364 -23.79 4.46 5.77
N TYR A 365 -22.71 3.88 5.27
CA TYR A 365 -21.68 3.19 6.05
C TYR A 365 -20.43 4.06 6.20
N VAL A 366 -19.72 3.92 7.32
CA VAL A 366 -18.41 4.53 7.48
C VAL A 366 -17.41 3.91 6.49
N ASN A 367 -16.70 4.76 5.75
CA ASN A 367 -15.68 4.39 4.78
C ASN A 367 -14.26 4.71 5.31
N ALA A 368 -13.34 5.10 4.42
CA ALA A 368 -11.99 5.55 4.73
C ALA A 368 -11.91 7.05 5.03
N ALA A 369 -10.75 7.48 5.54
CA ALA A 369 -10.36 8.87 5.46
C ALA A 369 -10.05 9.25 4.00
N LYS A 370 -10.33 10.51 3.60
CA LYS A 370 -10.09 11.01 2.22
C LYS A 370 -8.66 10.83 1.70
N SER A 371 -7.68 10.74 2.60
CA SER A 371 -6.26 10.51 2.34
C SER A 371 -5.65 9.76 3.52
N THR A 372 -4.46 9.19 3.31
CA THR A 372 -3.74 8.39 4.33
C THR A 372 -3.04 9.23 5.41
N GLY A 373 -3.11 10.56 5.34
CA GLY A 373 -2.46 11.47 6.28
C GLY A 373 -3.30 11.87 7.49
N GLN A 374 -2.64 12.45 8.49
CA GLN A 374 -3.30 13.10 9.63
C GLN A 374 -4.18 14.27 9.17
N SER A 375 -5.20 14.61 9.97
CA SER A 375 -6.22 15.64 9.68
C SER A 375 -7.13 15.35 8.47
N SER A 376 -7.01 14.17 7.85
CA SER A 376 -7.88 13.80 6.74
C SER A 376 -9.30 13.49 7.23
N ASN A 377 -10.33 14.06 6.61
CA ASN A 377 -11.73 13.82 6.97
C ASN A 377 -12.14 12.36 6.72
N TYR A 378 -12.85 11.76 7.67
CA TYR A 378 -13.52 10.47 7.49
C TYR A 378 -14.78 10.62 6.64
N THR A 379 -15.02 9.64 5.77
CA THR A 379 -16.10 9.68 4.79
C THR A 379 -17.17 8.63 5.00
N MET A 380 -18.33 8.88 4.41
CA MET A 380 -19.46 7.95 4.34
C MET A 380 -19.61 7.39 2.92
N THR A 381 -20.25 6.24 2.78
CA THR A 381 -20.56 5.60 1.48
C THR A 381 -21.88 4.85 1.55
N SER A 382 -22.60 4.74 0.44
CA SER A 382 -23.76 3.85 0.32
C SER A 382 -23.36 2.39 0.03
N ASP A 383 -22.15 2.16 -0.46
CA ASP A 383 -21.59 0.83 -0.73
C ASP A 383 -20.80 0.32 0.49
N SER A 384 -21.30 -0.74 1.13
CA SER A 384 -20.62 -1.37 2.27
C SER A 384 -19.41 -2.23 1.85
N THR A 385 -19.18 -2.43 0.54
CA THR A 385 -18.07 -3.23 0.02
C THR A 385 -16.74 -2.61 0.42
N GLY A 386 -15.97 -3.34 1.23
CA GLY A 386 -14.66 -2.89 1.72
C GLY A 386 -14.69 -2.02 2.97
N CYS A 387 -15.86 -1.57 3.43
CA CYS A 387 -16.02 -0.90 4.71
C CYS A 387 -15.71 -1.86 5.86
N ALA A 388 -14.80 -1.46 6.74
CA ALA A 388 -14.57 -2.15 7.99
C ALA A 388 -13.95 -1.21 9.03
N VAL A 389 -14.46 -1.24 10.25
CA VAL A 389 -13.97 -0.44 11.38
C VAL A 389 -13.48 -1.38 12.47
N LYS A 390 -12.21 -1.23 12.83
CA LYS A 390 -11.62 -1.86 14.01
C LYS A 390 -11.94 -1.02 15.24
N ILE A 391 -12.56 -1.64 16.24
CA ILE A 391 -12.84 -1.04 17.54
C ILE A 391 -11.82 -1.59 18.54
N THR A 392 -11.03 -0.72 19.15
CA THR A 392 -9.99 -1.11 20.10
C THR A 392 -10.29 -0.50 21.46
N GLY A 393 -10.46 -1.34 22.49
CA GLY A 393 -10.64 -0.88 23.86
C GLY A 393 -9.35 -0.20 24.37
N LEU A 394 -9.51 0.90 25.10
CA LEU A 394 -8.42 1.67 25.69
C LEU A 394 -8.32 1.50 27.22
N GLY A 395 -9.30 0.82 27.82
CA GLY A 395 -9.52 0.85 29.27
C GLY A 395 -10.42 2.02 29.66
N GLN A 396 -10.83 2.07 30.92
CA GLN A 396 -11.68 3.17 31.45
C GLN A 396 -12.96 3.39 30.61
N SER A 397 -13.52 2.32 30.06
CA SER A 397 -14.73 2.30 29.21
C SER A 397 -14.61 3.00 27.84
N ALA A 398 -13.42 3.48 27.47
CA ALA A 398 -13.20 4.19 26.22
C ALA A 398 -12.65 3.29 25.09
N PHE A 399 -12.90 3.71 23.86
CA PHE A 399 -12.50 3.02 22.64
C PHE A 399 -11.83 3.98 21.64
N ASN A 400 -10.91 3.44 20.84
CA ASN A 400 -10.53 4.01 19.56
C ASN A 400 -11.29 3.28 18.43
N LEU A 401 -11.74 4.03 17.43
CA LEU A 401 -12.34 3.50 16.22
C LEU A 401 -11.44 3.83 15.03
N ILE A 402 -11.04 2.83 14.24
CA ILE A 402 -10.11 2.97 13.11
C ILE A 402 -10.69 2.25 11.89
N SER A 403 -10.81 2.93 10.75
CA SER A 403 -11.18 2.25 9.49
C SER A 403 -10.01 1.42 8.98
N ASN A 404 -10.25 0.19 8.52
CA ASN A 404 -9.22 -0.69 7.95
C ASN A 404 -8.55 -0.08 6.69
N LEU A 405 -9.25 0.83 6.00
CA LEU A 405 -8.76 1.52 4.81
C LEU A 405 -7.85 2.73 5.12
N SER A 406 -7.83 3.23 6.35
CA SER A 406 -6.92 4.33 6.78
C SER A 406 -5.64 3.83 7.46
N GLY A 407 -5.54 2.52 7.74
CA GLY A 407 -4.31 1.81 8.11
C GLY A 407 -3.74 2.08 9.51
N GLN A 408 -3.85 3.30 10.05
CA GLN A 408 -3.19 3.68 11.32
C GLN A 408 -3.99 4.62 12.25
N TYR A 409 -4.77 5.57 11.72
CA TYR A 409 -5.30 6.68 12.53
C TYR A 409 -6.76 6.49 12.98
N ALA A 410 -7.08 6.93 14.20
CA ALA A 410 -8.41 6.82 14.79
C ALA A 410 -9.35 7.97 14.38
N PHE A 411 -10.66 7.79 14.61
CA PHE A 411 -11.66 8.85 14.53
C PHE A 411 -11.34 9.92 15.57
N HIS A 412 -11.17 11.17 15.15
CA HIS A 412 -10.77 12.27 16.01
C HIS A 412 -11.66 13.50 15.84
N THR A 413 -11.96 14.19 16.93
CA THR A 413 -12.68 15.47 16.94
C THR A 413 -11.81 16.60 16.36
N GLY A 414 -11.82 16.77 15.03
CA GLY A 414 -11.11 17.86 14.37
C GLY A 414 -11.64 19.23 14.83
N GLY A 415 -10.73 20.17 15.12
CA GLY A 415 -11.10 21.50 15.62
C GLY A 415 -11.60 21.55 17.07
N HIS A 416 -11.28 20.54 17.90
CA HIS A 416 -11.70 20.48 19.30
C HIS A 416 -11.14 21.60 20.19
N SER A 417 -10.02 22.24 19.83
CA SER A 417 -9.43 23.39 20.52
C SER A 417 -9.29 23.20 22.03
N SER A 418 -8.64 22.11 22.45
CA SER A 418 -8.48 21.72 23.87
C SER A 418 -9.79 21.70 24.67
N GLY A 419 -10.89 21.32 24.01
CA GLY A 419 -12.21 21.22 24.63
C GLY A 419 -13.07 22.48 24.48
N ALA A 420 -12.62 23.55 23.82
CA ALA A 420 -13.43 24.76 23.58
C ALA A 420 -14.29 24.68 22.30
N GLY A 421 -13.99 23.77 21.36
CA GLY A 421 -14.74 23.61 20.13
C GLY A 421 -16.16 23.10 20.37
N VAL A 422 -17.15 23.62 19.63
CA VAL A 422 -18.56 23.22 19.77
C VAL A 422 -19.03 22.20 18.72
N SER A 423 -18.37 22.17 17.56
CA SER A 423 -18.62 21.25 16.45
C SER A 423 -17.43 21.19 15.51
N GLY A 424 -17.33 20.14 14.69
CA GLY A 424 -16.30 20.01 13.66
C GLY A 424 -16.43 18.73 12.85
N ASN A 425 -15.42 18.43 12.02
CA ASN A 425 -15.34 17.17 11.28
C ASN A 425 -14.67 16.07 12.11
N ILE A 426 -14.99 14.82 11.81
CA ILE A 426 -14.19 13.68 12.26
C ILE A 426 -13.02 13.50 11.30
N VAL A 427 -11.80 13.55 11.84
CA VAL A 427 -10.56 13.46 11.07
C VAL A 427 -9.70 12.29 11.54
N ALA A 428 -8.73 11.90 10.72
CA ALA A 428 -7.70 10.93 11.06
C ALA A 428 -6.66 11.54 12.00
N TRP A 429 -6.50 11.00 13.22
CA TRP A 429 -5.43 11.39 14.14
C TRP A 429 -4.94 10.23 15.01
N ASN A 430 -3.84 10.43 15.75
CA ASN A 430 -3.37 9.47 16.73
C ASN A 430 -4.42 9.22 17.82
N GLY A 431 -4.59 7.96 18.21
CA GLY A 431 -5.54 7.55 19.23
C GLY A 431 -4.90 7.37 20.61
N GLY A 432 -5.70 7.46 21.66
CA GLY A 432 -5.25 7.28 23.06
C GLY A 432 -6.30 7.74 24.06
N LEU A 433 -6.18 7.28 25.33
CA LEU A 433 -7.06 7.69 26.43
C LEU A 433 -7.06 9.20 26.64
N GLU A 434 -8.21 9.76 27.03
CA GLU A 434 -8.36 11.19 27.35
C GLU A 434 -7.86 12.13 26.24
N THR A 435 -7.99 11.70 24.98
CA THR A 435 -7.73 12.51 23.79
C THR A 435 -9.01 12.75 23.00
N GLY A 436 -8.99 13.70 22.06
CA GLY A 436 -10.08 13.90 21.10
C GLY A 436 -10.37 12.71 20.19
N SER A 437 -9.62 11.60 20.30
CA SER A 437 -9.82 10.34 19.57
C SER A 437 -10.48 9.23 20.40
N ALA A 438 -10.75 9.47 21.69
CA ALA A 438 -11.35 8.49 22.58
C ALA A 438 -12.89 8.60 22.58
N TRP A 439 -13.58 7.47 22.57
CA TRP A 439 -15.03 7.40 22.45
C TRP A 439 -15.67 6.42 23.45
N TYR A 440 -16.83 6.79 23.99
CA TYR A 440 -17.79 5.88 24.63
C TYR A 440 -18.81 5.40 23.58
N ILE A 441 -19.23 4.14 23.69
CA ILE A 441 -20.26 3.55 22.85
C ILE A 441 -21.47 3.29 23.75
N ASN A 442 -22.55 4.04 23.57
CA ASN A 442 -23.74 3.93 24.42
C ASN A 442 -24.92 3.37 23.62
N LYS A 443 -25.65 2.41 24.19
CA LYS A 443 -26.82 1.82 23.55
C LYS A 443 -27.93 2.88 23.41
N VAL A 444 -28.64 2.82 22.28
CA VAL A 444 -29.87 3.58 22.07
C VAL A 444 -31.04 2.79 22.64
N ASP A 445 -32.02 3.50 23.21
CA ASP A 445 -33.19 2.86 23.81
C ASP A 445 -34.04 2.17 22.75
N ASP A 446 -34.53 0.97 23.06
CA ASP A 446 -35.15 0.09 22.05
C ASP A 446 -36.47 0.69 21.52
N GLU A 447 -37.17 1.52 22.31
CA GLU A 447 -38.38 2.25 21.91
C GLU A 447 -38.13 3.37 20.90
N GLN A 448 -36.92 3.95 20.83
CA GLN A 448 -36.60 5.04 19.90
C GLN A 448 -36.21 4.53 18.51
N ILE A 449 -35.70 3.30 18.41
CA ILE A 449 -35.14 2.73 17.18
C ILE A 449 -36.12 2.80 15.99
N PRO A 450 -37.39 2.38 16.12
CA PRO A 450 -38.33 2.42 14.98
C PRO A 450 -38.57 3.83 14.43
N GLY A 451 -38.52 4.85 15.30
CA GLY A 451 -38.65 6.26 14.89
C GLY A 451 -37.46 6.74 14.06
N PHE A 452 -36.24 6.36 14.48
CA PHE A 452 -35.03 6.72 13.73
C PHE A 452 -34.91 5.95 12.41
N GLU A 453 -35.28 4.68 12.38
CA GLU A 453 -35.32 3.89 11.14
C GLU A 453 -36.29 4.50 10.12
N ALA A 454 -37.48 4.95 10.57
CA ALA A 454 -38.43 5.63 9.70
C ALA A 454 -37.88 6.93 9.08
N ILE A 455 -37.12 7.72 9.86
CA ILE A 455 -36.42 8.92 9.36
C ILE A 455 -35.35 8.52 8.33
N GLY A 456 -34.58 7.48 8.61
CA GLY A 456 -33.56 6.94 7.72
C GLY A 456 -34.12 6.50 6.37
N GLU A 457 -35.22 5.74 6.38
CA GLU A 457 -35.90 5.29 5.17
C GLU A 457 -36.48 6.47 4.37
N GLN A 458 -37.07 7.48 5.03
CA GLN A 458 -37.54 8.68 4.35
C GLN A 458 -36.40 9.46 3.67
N ASN A 459 -35.25 9.58 4.33
CA ASN A 459 -34.07 10.23 3.77
C ASN A 459 -33.50 9.44 2.58
N LYS A 460 -33.54 8.11 2.61
CA LYS A 460 -33.16 7.25 1.50
C LYS A 460 -34.06 7.44 0.27
N LEU A 461 -35.38 7.55 0.48
CA LEU A 461 -36.33 7.88 -0.59
C LEU A 461 -36.02 9.27 -1.17
N ASN A 462 -35.78 10.27 -0.32
CA ASN A 462 -35.46 11.64 -0.76
C ASN A 462 -34.22 11.67 -1.66
N ARG A 463 -33.13 10.99 -1.27
CA ARG A 463 -31.92 10.91 -2.10
C ARG A 463 -32.11 10.14 -3.40
N SER A 464 -32.87 9.04 -3.35
CA SER A 464 -33.15 8.23 -4.54
C SER A 464 -33.94 9.04 -5.57
N LEU A 465 -34.96 9.77 -5.12
CA LEU A 465 -35.73 10.67 -5.97
C LEU A 465 -34.89 11.84 -6.48
N GLU A 466 -34.04 12.44 -5.65
CA GLU A 466 -33.14 13.53 -6.06
C GLU A 466 -32.13 13.08 -7.13
N SER A 467 -31.54 11.90 -6.97
CA SER A 467 -30.62 11.31 -7.96
C SER A 467 -31.31 11.08 -9.30
N LEU A 468 -32.50 10.49 -9.28
CA LEU A 468 -33.31 10.27 -10.48
C LEU A 468 -33.77 11.60 -11.11
N TYR A 469 -34.23 12.56 -10.31
CA TYR A 469 -34.60 13.91 -10.75
C TYR A 469 -33.45 14.58 -11.51
N ASN A 470 -32.24 14.57 -10.94
CA ASN A 470 -31.08 15.18 -11.58
C ASN A 470 -30.74 14.50 -12.93
N THR A 471 -30.81 13.17 -12.98
CA THR A 471 -30.59 12.39 -14.20
C THR A 471 -31.64 12.69 -15.27
N ALA A 472 -32.91 12.68 -14.88
CA ALA A 472 -34.04 12.90 -15.75
C ALA A 472 -34.10 14.36 -16.25
N LYS A 473 -33.82 15.33 -15.38
CA LYS A 473 -33.75 16.75 -15.73
C LYS A 473 -32.64 17.02 -16.75
N ALA A 474 -31.47 16.41 -16.57
CA ALA A 474 -30.37 16.55 -17.52
C ALA A 474 -30.75 16.02 -18.92
N LYS A 475 -31.48 14.90 -19.00
CA LYS A 475 -32.00 14.39 -20.30
C LYS A 475 -33.09 15.28 -20.87
N TYR A 476 -34.00 15.76 -20.04
CA TYR A 476 -35.05 16.69 -20.46
C TYR A 476 -34.45 17.97 -21.06
N ASP A 477 -33.36 18.48 -20.47
CA ASP A 477 -32.67 19.69 -20.95
C ASP A 477 -32.00 19.50 -22.32
N ILE A 478 -31.54 18.28 -22.66
CA ILE A 478 -31.03 17.95 -24.00
C ILE A 478 -32.12 18.09 -25.07
N GLY A 479 -33.38 17.76 -24.73
CA GLY A 479 -34.50 17.89 -25.65
C GLY A 479 -35.00 19.33 -25.86
N SER A 480 -34.52 20.29 -25.06
CA SER A 480 -34.91 21.69 -25.13
C SER A 480 -33.93 22.53 -25.95
N SER A 481 -34.43 23.31 -26.91
CA SER A 481 -33.69 24.40 -27.56
C SER A 481 -34.46 25.70 -27.46
N PHE A 482 -33.76 26.82 -27.43
CA PHE A 482 -34.36 28.13 -27.23
C PHE A 482 -33.88 29.14 -28.26
N THR A 483 -34.82 29.96 -28.73
CA THR A 483 -34.48 31.22 -29.38
C THR A 483 -34.15 32.24 -28.28
N ILE A 484 -32.94 32.81 -28.35
CA ILE A 484 -32.43 33.74 -27.33
C ILE A 484 -32.31 35.14 -27.93
N THR A 485 -32.83 36.13 -27.22
CA THR A 485 -32.72 37.55 -27.60
C THR A 485 -31.38 38.09 -27.13
N THR A 486 -30.39 38.13 -28.03
CA THR A 486 -29.00 38.47 -27.68
C THR A 486 -28.71 39.97 -27.71
N GLU A 487 -29.59 40.80 -28.28
CA GLU A 487 -29.31 42.23 -28.45
C GLU A 487 -29.29 42.98 -27.09
N PRO A 488 -28.20 43.68 -26.73
CA PRO A 488 -28.02 44.27 -25.40
C PRO A 488 -29.11 45.22 -24.94
N GLU A 489 -29.71 45.98 -25.86
CA GLU A 489 -30.80 46.91 -25.56
C GLU A 489 -32.11 46.23 -25.19
N LYS A 490 -32.22 44.91 -25.40
CA LYS A 490 -33.38 44.08 -25.07
C LYS A 490 -33.14 43.13 -23.90
N TRP A 491 -31.96 43.19 -23.29
CA TRP A 491 -31.69 42.40 -22.09
C TRP A 491 -32.69 42.70 -20.98
N LEU A 492 -32.97 41.70 -20.16
CA LEU A 492 -34.00 41.76 -19.12
C LEU A 492 -33.58 42.60 -17.92
N VAL A 493 -32.29 42.94 -17.84
CA VAL A 493 -31.68 43.86 -16.86
C VAL A 493 -30.61 44.67 -17.57
N THR A 494 -30.74 45.99 -17.54
CA THR A 494 -29.76 46.91 -18.15
C THR A 494 -29.21 47.91 -17.14
N SER A 495 -28.09 48.56 -17.46
CA SER A 495 -27.57 49.68 -16.65
C SER A 495 -28.58 50.82 -16.53
N ALA A 496 -29.39 51.07 -17.57
CA ALA A 496 -30.45 52.07 -17.51
C ALA A 496 -31.54 51.72 -16.50
N ASP A 497 -31.93 50.44 -16.41
CA ASP A 497 -32.88 49.97 -15.40
C ASP A 497 -32.32 50.14 -13.99
N TYR A 498 -31.04 49.81 -13.79
CA TYR A 498 -30.35 49.97 -12.51
C TYR A 498 -30.20 51.45 -12.10
N GLU A 499 -29.89 52.34 -13.04
CA GLU A 499 -29.85 53.79 -12.77
C GLU A 499 -31.22 54.36 -12.39
N ALA A 500 -32.31 53.83 -12.96
CA ALA A 500 -33.67 54.22 -12.62
C ALA A 500 -34.13 53.67 -11.26
N ASP A 501 -33.74 52.43 -10.91
CA ASP A 501 -34.05 51.78 -9.63
C ASP A 501 -32.88 50.88 -9.19
N LYS A 502 -32.13 51.34 -8.18
CA LYS A 502 -30.99 50.61 -7.63
C LYS A 502 -31.34 49.24 -7.02
N LYS A 503 -32.63 48.93 -6.84
CA LYS A 503 -33.11 47.61 -6.38
C LYS A 503 -33.23 46.58 -7.52
N VAL A 504 -33.00 46.99 -8.76
CA VAL A 504 -33.05 46.09 -9.93
C VAL A 504 -31.92 45.06 -9.91
N ALA A 505 -30.77 45.41 -9.35
CA ALA A 505 -29.66 44.48 -9.14
C ALA A 505 -29.02 44.78 -7.78
N MET A 506 -28.79 43.75 -6.98
CA MET A 506 -28.09 43.87 -5.69
C MET A 506 -27.35 42.59 -5.36
N SER A 507 -26.45 42.66 -4.38
CA SER A 507 -25.79 41.49 -3.78
C SER A 507 -25.84 41.62 -2.26
N ASN A 508 -25.99 40.51 -1.53
CA ASN A 508 -25.67 40.52 -0.10
C ASN A 508 -24.16 40.44 0.15
N ALA A 509 -23.37 40.26 -0.90
CA ALA A 509 -21.93 40.02 -0.86
C ALA A 509 -21.18 40.93 -1.84
N ASP A 510 -21.64 42.15 -2.08
CA ASP A 510 -20.85 43.13 -2.85
C ASP A 510 -19.60 43.52 -2.03
N HIS A 511 -18.41 43.36 -2.60
CA HIS A 511 -17.16 43.66 -1.88
C HIS A 511 -17.10 45.12 -1.42
N ASN A 512 -17.56 46.06 -2.24
CA ASN A 512 -17.46 47.48 -1.94
C ASN A 512 -18.46 47.93 -0.85
N GLU A 513 -19.58 47.21 -0.68
CA GLU A 513 -20.51 47.44 0.43
C GLU A 513 -19.95 46.97 1.78
N TRP A 514 -19.26 45.83 1.81
CA TRP A 514 -18.64 45.29 3.02
C TRP A 514 -17.31 45.99 3.36
N HIS A 515 -16.58 46.48 2.35
CA HIS A 515 -15.26 47.09 2.47
C HIS A 515 -15.18 48.49 1.86
N PRO A 516 -15.96 49.47 2.35
CA PRO A 516 -16.03 50.80 1.74
C PRO A 516 -14.71 51.59 1.78
N SER A 517 -13.79 51.23 2.67
CA SER A 517 -12.45 51.83 2.79
C SER A 517 -11.38 51.18 1.90
N ALA A 518 -11.68 50.02 1.30
CA ALA A 518 -10.78 49.28 0.41
C ALA A 518 -11.57 48.69 -0.77
N PRO A 519 -12.19 49.54 -1.60
CA PRO A 519 -12.99 49.08 -2.73
C PRO A 519 -12.13 48.32 -3.73
N ASP A 520 -12.69 47.29 -4.34
CA ASP A 520 -12.11 46.50 -5.40
C ASP A 520 -13.14 46.32 -6.53
N GLY A 521 -12.76 46.71 -7.75
CA GLY A 521 -13.68 46.76 -8.88
C GLY A 521 -14.71 47.91 -8.80
N GLY A 522 -15.69 47.88 -9.70
CA GLY A 522 -16.68 48.95 -9.91
C GLY A 522 -18.05 48.71 -9.24
N GLY A 523 -18.20 47.66 -8.44
CA GLY A 523 -19.48 47.29 -7.82
C GLY A 523 -20.55 46.88 -8.84
N ILE A 524 -21.83 46.91 -8.45
CA ILE A 524 -22.96 46.52 -9.31
C ILE A 524 -23.01 47.25 -10.68
N PRO A 525 -22.64 48.54 -10.83
CA PRO A 525 -22.53 49.16 -12.16
C PRO A 525 -21.62 48.39 -13.13
N ALA A 526 -20.46 47.92 -12.64
CA ALA A 526 -19.49 47.14 -13.41
C ALA A 526 -19.89 45.67 -13.63
N LEU A 527 -21.01 45.24 -13.04
CA LEU A 527 -21.64 43.96 -13.37
C LEU A 527 -22.47 44.07 -14.67
N LEU A 528 -22.96 45.28 -14.99
CA LEU A 528 -23.97 45.52 -16.03
C LEU A 528 -23.45 46.33 -17.23
N ASP A 529 -22.26 46.91 -17.18
CA ASP A 529 -21.71 47.81 -18.19
C ASP A 529 -21.06 47.11 -19.41
N ASN A 530 -20.91 45.78 -19.37
CA ASN A 530 -20.32 44.95 -20.42
C ASN A 530 -18.93 45.46 -20.88
N ASP A 531 -18.15 45.99 -19.92
CA ASP A 531 -16.78 46.44 -20.13
C ASP A 531 -15.80 45.44 -19.52
N GLU A 532 -14.96 44.82 -20.34
CA GLU A 532 -13.97 43.83 -19.87
C GLU A 532 -12.88 44.44 -18.96
N ALA A 533 -12.76 45.78 -18.91
CA ALA A 533 -11.84 46.50 -18.04
C ALA A 533 -12.39 46.74 -16.62
N THR A 534 -13.70 46.69 -16.44
CA THR A 534 -14.36 46.86 -15.12
C THR A 534 -14.88 45.51 -14.63
N PHE A 535 -15.12 45.38 -13.33
CA PHE A 535 -15.70 44.15 -12.78
C PHE A 535 -16.46 44.40 -11.49
N TRP A 536 -17.42 43.52 -11.24
CA TRP A 536 -17.98 43.26 -9.94
C TRP A 536 -17.25 42.08 -9.28
N GLY A 537 -16.98 42.19 -7.98
CA GLY A 537 -16.39 41.14 -7.16
C GLY A 537 -17.28 40.82 -5.96
N SER A 538 -17.47 39.53 -5.69
CA SER A 538 -18.09 39.11 -4.45
C SER A 538 -17.14 39.30 -3.27
N CYS A 539 -17.69 39.46 -2.07
CA CYS A 539 -16.92 39.70 -0.85
C CYS A 539 -16.00 38.50 -0.56
N TRP A 540 -14.69 38.79 -0.49
CA TRP A 540 -13.63 37.78 -0.36
C TRP A 540 -12.77 37.95 0.91
N SER A 541 -12.98 39.02 1.67
CA SER A 541 -12.26 39.31 2.94
C SER A 541 -13.21 39.58 4.11
N ASP A 542 -12.78 39.27 5.33
CA ASP A 542 -13.55 39.54 6.55
C ASP A 542 -13.66 41.04 6.86
N PRO A 543 -14.83 41.56 7.26
CA PRO A 543 -16.08 40.82 7.48
C PRO A 543 -16.79 40.41 6.18
N GLN A 544 -17.38 39.21 6.18
CA GLN A 544 -18.20 38.66 5.10
C GLN A 544 -19.63 38.38 5.58
N PRO A 545 -20.58 38.13 4.67
CA PRO A 545 -21.92 37.69 5.05
C PRO A 545 -21.91 36.34 5.80
N ASP A 546 -22.63 36.28 6.92
CA ASP A 546 -22.87 35.03 7.67
C ASP A 546 -23.83 34.05 6.95
N THR A 547 -24.37 34.46 5.79
CA THR A 547 -25.33 33.72 4.99
C THR A 547 -24.78 33.44 3.60
N THR A 548 -25.37 32.49 2.87
CA THR A 548 -24.97 32.18 1.50
C THR A 548 -24.92 33.44 0.64
N GLN A 549 -23.77 33.70 0.01
CA GLN A 549 -23.57 34.84 -0.89
C GLN A 549 -24.43 34.68 -2.15
N TYR A 550 -25.09 35.75 -2.59
CA TYR A 550 -25.95 35.76 -3.77
C TYR A 550 -25.99 37.10 -4.48
N LEU A 551 -26.28 37.05 -5.78
CA LEU A 551 -26.77 38.19 -6.58
C LEU A 551 -28.27 38.08 -6.77
N GLN A 552 -28.98 39.21 -6.75
CA GLN A 552 -30.43 39.25 -6.94
C GLN A 552 -30.81 40.32 -7.95
N PHE A 553 -31.73 39.97 -8.84
CA PHE A 553 -32.16 40.77 -9.97
C PHE A 553 -33.68 40.86 -10.05
N LYS A 554 -34.19 42.01 -10.49
CA LYS A 554 -35.57 42.21 -10.92
C LYS A 554 -35.59 42.41 -12.43
N LEU A 555 -36.15 41.44 -13.15
CA LEU A 555 -36.31 41.50 -14.59
C LEU A 555 -37.33 42.59 -14.97
N ASN A 556 -37.11 43.27 -16.10
CA ASN A 556 -37.96 44.35 -16.59
C ASN A 556 -39.39 43.89 -16.95
N LYS A 557 -39.61 42.58 -17.10
CA LYS A 557 -40.91 41.93 -17.25
C LYS A 557 -40.89 40.52 -16.66
N LYS A 558 -42.07 39.92 -16.52
CA LYS A 558 -42.18 38.49 -16.23
C LYS A 558 -41.81 37.66 -17.45
N VAL A 559 -41.05 36.59 -17.25
CA VAL A 559 -40.62 35.66 -18.32
C VAL A 559 -40.90 34.21 -17.93
N ASN A 560 -41.14 33.35 -18.92
CA ASN A 560 -41.28 31.90 -18.72
C ASN A 560 -39.96 31.14 -18.95
N ALA A 561 -38.96 31.80 -19.53
CA ALA A 561 -37.60 31.29 -19.64
C ALA A 561 -36.62 32.46 -19.78
N PHE A 562 -35.38 32.26 -19.37
CA PHE A 562 -34.29 33.21 -19.60
C PHE A 562 -33.00 32.47 -19.94
N ALA A 563 -32.11 33.15 -20.65
CA ALA A 563 -30.72 32.73 -20.80
C ALA A 563 -29.81 33.73 -20.09
N VAL A 564 -28.56 33.33 -19.84
CA VAL A 564 -27.53 34.14 -19.18
C VAL A 564 -26.35 34.28 -20.12
N TYR A 565 -25.98 35.53 -20.38
CA TYR A 565 -24.71 35.88 -20.98
C TYR A 565 -23.82 36.49 -19.91
N LEU A 566 -22.62 35.95 -19.73
CA LEU A 566 -21.67 36.45 -18.74
C LEU A 566 -20.26 36.55 -19.30
N THR A 567 -19.48 37.43 -18.68
CA THR A 567 -18.07 37.62 -18.97
C THR A 567 -17.26 37.56 -17.67
N LYS A 568 -16.18 36.79 -17.68
CA LYS A 568 -15.30 36.54 -16.54
C LYS A 568 -14.10 37.46 -16.57
N ARG A 569 -13.59 37.78 -15.37
CA ARG A 569 -12.37 38.56 -15.20
C ARG A 569 -11.14 37.79 -15.69
N LYS A 570 -10.35 38.43 -16.55
CA LYS A 570 -9.09 37.90 -17.08
C LYS A 570 -8.02 37.76 -15.98
N ASN A 571 -7.16 36.75 -16.10
CA ASN A 571 -6.01 36.50 -15.21
C ASN A 571 -6.39 36.32 -13.74
N GLN A 572 -7.55 35.73 -13.47
CA GLN A 572 -8.02 35.47 -12.12
C GLN A 572 -8.10 33.97 -11.87
N PRO A 573 -7.39 33.45 -10.84
CA PRO A 573 -7.33 32.02 -10.58
C PRO A 573 -8.59 31.46 -9.90
N ASN A 574 -9.46 32.33 -9.37
CA ASN A 574 -10.68 31.91 -8.66
C ASN A 574 -11.93 32.50 -9.34
N GLN A 575 -12.68 31.63 -10.04
CA GLN A 575 -13.90 31.96 -10.74
C GLN A 575 -15.03 30.99 -10.40
N ALA A 576 -16.29 31.41 -10.58
CA ALA A 576 -17.43 30.52 -10.49
C ALA A 576 -17.33 29.38 -11.52
N THR A 577 -17.45 28.16 -11.02
CA THR A 577 -17.50 26.90 -11.78
C THR A 577 -18.93 26.38 -11.96
N GLN A 578 -19.84 26.88 -11.12
CA GLN A 578 -21.25 26.56 -11.13
C GLN A 578 -22.06 27.77 -10.65
N LEU A 579 -23.24 27.96 -11.24
CA LEU A 579 -24.23 28.97 -10.87
C LEU A 579 -25.57 28.29 -10.63
N THR A 580 -26.25 28.60 -9.54
CA THR A 580 -27.61 28.09 -9.24
C THR A 580 -28.58 29.25 -9.17
N PHE A 581 -29.70 29.12 -9.89
CA PHE A 581 -30.72 30.16 -10.01
C PHE A 581 -31.96 29.78 -9.23
N TYR A 582 -32.54 30.78 -8.57
CA TYR A 582 -33.83 30.72 -7.90
C TYR A 582 -34.71 31.86 -8.43
N VAL A 583 -36.01 31.62 -8.55
CA VAL A 583 -36.97 32.59 -9.07
C VAL A 583 -38.09 32.86 -8.07
N SER A 584 -38.63 34.08 -8.11
CA SER A 584 -39.76 34.48 -7.28
C SER A 584 -40.61 35.57 -7.93
N ASN A 585 -41.84 35.69 -7.45
CA ASN A 585 -42.72 36.84 -7.69
C ASN A 585 -42.95 37.67 -6.41
N ASP A 586 -42.39 37.24 -5.27
CA ASP A 586 -42.50 37.89 -3.96
C ASP A 586 -41.22 37.70 -3.16
N THR A 587 -40.38 38.74 -3.13
CA THR A 587 -39.08 38.71 -2.45
C THR A 587 -39.17 38.88 -0.92
N THR A 588 -40.38 39.05 -0.37
CA THR A 588 -40.58 39.29 1.08
C THR A 588 -40.75 38.00 1.88
N LYS A 589 -41.09 36.90 1.21
CA LYS A 589 -41.25 35.58 1.83
C LYS A 589 -39.94 34.81 1.83
N ALA A 590 -39.51 34.37 3.01
CA ALA A 590 -38.28 33.59 3.16
C ALA A 590 -38.31 32.26 2.36
N ASP A 591 -39.49 31.65 2.23
CA ASP A 591 -39.79 30.43 1.48
C ASP A 591 -40.34 30.70 0.07
N GLY A 592 -40.32 31.96 -0.39
CA GLY A 592 -40.91 32.38 -1.67
C GLY A 592 -40.04 32.15 -2.91
N TRP A 593 -38.86 31.53 -2.77
CA TRP A 593 -37.90 31.31 -3.85
C TRP A 593 -37.92 29.85 -4.32
N VAL A 594 -38.15 29.63 -5.61
CA VAL A 594 -38.18 28.30 -6.23
C VAL A 594 -36.89 28.11 -7.03
N LYS A 595 -36.26 26.94 -6.96
CA LYS A 595 -35.06 26.65 -7.77
C LYS A 595 -35.48 26.61 -9.25
N ALA A 596 -34.74 27.30 -10.11
CA ALA A 596 -35.02 27.41 -11.54
C ALA A 596 -34.07 26.56 -12.40
N GLY A 597 -32.82 26.42 -11.97
CA GLY A 597 -31.84 25.67 -12.72
C GLY A 597 -30.41 25.91 -12.25
N THR A 598 -29.48 25.19 -12.86
CA THR A 598 -28.06 25.26 -12.51
C THR A 598 -27.22 25.19 -13.78
N ILE A 599 -26.24 26.09 -13.89
CA ILE A 599 -25.19 26.06 -14.91
C ILE A 599 -23.95 25.44 -14.27
N THR A 600 -23.33 24.46 -14.91
CA THR A 600 -22.12 23.77 -14.43
C THR A 600 -21.05 23.73 -15.53
N GLY A 601 -19.83 23.30 -15.18
CA GLY A 601 -18.74 23.16 -16.16
C GLY A 601 -18.09 24.48 -16.58
N LEU A 602 -18.37 25.57 -15.88
CA LEU A 602 -17.68 26.83 -16.12
C LEU A 602 -16.21 26.69 -15.67
N PRO A 603 -15.23 27.21 -16.44
CA PRO A 603 -13.81 27.07 -16.10
C PRO A 603 -13.48 27.79 -14.78
N GLY A 604 -12.79 27.11 -13.86
CA GLY A 604 -12.46 27.65 -12.53
C GLY A 604 -11.34 28.69 -12.53
N SER A 605 -10.53 28.72 -13.59
CA SER A 605 -9.43 29.67 -13.80
C SER A 605 -9.44 30.13 -15.26
N THR A 606 -9.01 31.37 -15.51
CA THR A 606 -8.82 31.91 -16.86
C THR A 606 -7.33 32.00 -17.18
N ASP A 607 -6.89 31.30 -18.22
CA ASP A 607 -5.53 31.40 -18.76
C ASP A 607 -5.32 32.80 -19.41
N ASN A 608 -4.06 33.23 -19.56
CA ASN A 608 -3.70 34.47 -20.27
C ASN A 608 -4.18 34.52 -21.75
N SER A 609 -4.64 33.39 -22.31
CA SER A 609 -4.89 33.14 -23.73
C SER A 609 -6.31 33.44 -24.23
N GLY A 610 -7.24 33.90 -23.39
CA GLY A 610 -8.54 34.46 -23.82
C GLY A 610 -9.65 33.47 -24.17
N ASN A 611 -9.37 32.16 -24.26
CA ASN A 611 -10.42 31.15 -24.46
C ASN A 611 -11.23 30.97 -23.16
N GLY A 612 -12.55 31.25 -23.21
CA GLY A 612 -13.47 31.01 -22.08
C GLY A 612 -13.76 32.21 -21.17
N LEU A 613 -13.47 33.44 -21.62
CA LEU A 613 -13.87 34.65 -20.89
C LEU A 613 -15.38 34.91 -20.98
N THR A 614 -16.02 34.61 -22.10
CA THR A 614 -17.46 34.77 -22.29
C THR A 614 -18.16 33.42 -22.19
N TYR A 615 -19.42 33.44 -21.73
CA TYR A 615 -20.28 32.27 -21.69
C TYR A 615 -21.72 32.68 -22.00
N GLN A 616 -22.33 31.95 -22.94
CA GLN A 616 -23.74 32.05 -23.29
C GLN A 616 -24.42 30.76 -22.85
N SER A 617 -25.38 30.84 -21.93
CA SER A 617 -26.19 29.69 -21.57
C SER A 617 -27.23 29.39 -22.65
N ASN A 618 -27.69 28.14 -22.71
CA ASN A 618 -29.00 27.82 -23.28
C ASN A 618 -30.12 28.45 -22.40
N GLY A 619 -31.37 28.43 -22.88
CA GLY A 619 -32.51 28.88 -22.06
C GLY A 619 -32.77 27.97 -20.85
N ILE A 620 -33.13 28.58 -19.72
CA ILE A 620 -33.63 27.93 -18.52
C ILE A 620 -35.15 28.08 -18.53
N GLU A 621 -35.86 26.98 -18.79
CA GLU A 621 -37.33 26.95 -18.73
C GLU A 621 -37.80 27.06 -17.27
N LEU A 622 -38.81 27.90 -17.03
CA LEU A 622 -39.44 28.09 -15.73
C LEU A 622 -40.81 27.40 -15.70
N ASP A 623 -41.27 27.04 -14.50
CA ASP A 623 -42.57 26.37 -14.33
C ASP A 623 -43.77 27.33 -14.33
N ALA A 624 -43.49 28.64 -14.29
CA ALA A 624 -44.44 29.74 -14.43
C ALA A 624 -43.70 31.03 -14.86
N ALA A 625 -44.43 32.12 -15.03
CA ALA A 625 -43.84 33.42 -15.34
C ALA A 625 -43.32 34.09 -14.05
N TYR A 626 -42.02 34.39 -13.98
CA TYR A 626 -41.35 35.02 -12.82
C TYR A 626 -40.69 36.34 -13.18
N GLN A 627 -40.56 37.23 -12.19
CA GLN A 627 -39.91 38.54 -12.34
C GLN A 627 -38.59 38.68 -11.58
N TYR A 628 -38.39 37.96 -10.48
CA TYR A 628 -37.18 38.08 -9.67
C TYR A 628 -36.31 36.84 -9.83
N VAL A 629 -35.00 37.04 -9.92
CA VAL A 629 -34.01 35.97 -10.01
C VAL A 629 -32.94 36.17 -8.94
N ARG A 630 -32.59 35.12 -8.21
CA ARG A 630 -31.44 35.08 -7.29
C ARG A 630 -30.46 34.04 -7.81
N MET A 631 -29.18 34.38 -7.82
CA MET A 631 -28.10 33.51 -8.27
C MET A 631 -27.08 33.31 -7.16
N THR A 632 -26.74 32.06 -6.87
CA THR A 632 -25.63 31.66 -6.01
C THR A 632 -24.56 30.95 -6.84
N TRP A 633 -23.33 30.88 -6.35
CA TRP A 633 -22.20 30.28 -7.08
C TRP A 633 -21.40 29.29 -6.24
N LYS A 634 -20.64 28.44 -6.95
CA LYS A 634 -19.56 27.61 -6.38
C LYS A 634 -18.26 27.94 -7.09
N SER A 635 -17.22 28.21 -6.31
CA SER A 635 -15.84 28.46 -6.77
C SER A 635 -14.85 27.79 -5.83
N ALA A 636 -13.56 27.74 -6.20
CA ALA A 636 -12.54 27.08 -5.41
C ALA A 636 -12.39 27.70 -4.00
N ASN A 637 -12.49 29.03 -3.91
CA ASN A 637 -12.30 29.77 -2.66
C ASN A 637 -13.58 30.47 -2.16
N GLY A 638 -14.76 30.11 -2.67
CA GLY A 638 -16.06 30.65 -2.22
C GLY A 638 -16.48 32.02 -2.77
N PHE A 639 -15.57 32.81 -3.34
CA PHE A 639 -15.86 34.11 -3.99
C PHE A 639 -15.72 34.05 -5.53
N THR A 640 -16.20 35.06 -6.25
CA THR A 640 -16.12 35.12 -7.73
C THR A 640 -16.09 36.57 -8.26
N HIS A 641 -15.77 36.74 -9.55
CA HIS A 641 -15.79 38.02 -10.24
C HIS A 641 -16.50 37.93 -11.59
N PHE A 642 -17.19 38.99 -12.00
CA PHE A 642 -17.79 39.11 -13.32
C PHE A 642 -17.50 40.50 -13.90
N THR A 643 -17.09 40.57 -15.16
CA THR A 643 -16.99 41.82 -15.94
C THR A 643 -18.29 42.09 -16.72
N GLY A 644 -19.22 41.14 -16.70
CA GLY A 644 -20.56 41.28 -17.26
C GLY A 644 -21.44 40.12 -16.83
N PHE A 645 -22.69 40.39 -16.45
CA PHE A 645 -23.68 39.37 -16.12
C PHE A 645 -25.08 39.82 -16.53
N HIS A 646 -25.63 39.18 -17.55
CA HIS A 646 -26.82 39.67 -18.25
C HIS A 646 -27.86 38.59 -18.45
N PHE A 647 -29.12 38.93 -18.15
CA PHE A 647 -30.27 38.07 -18.43
C PHE A 647 -30.87 38.41 -19.79
N GLN A 648 -31.07 37.39 -20.62
CA GLN A 648 -31.65 37.48 -21.95
C GLN A 648 -33.00 36.76 -21.97
N GLU A 649 -33.97 37.29 -22.71
CA GLU A 649 -35.21 36.57 -22.94
C GLU A 649 -34.95 35.32 -23.79
N ALA A 650 -35.45 34.19 -23.32
CA ALA A 650 -35.40 32.93 -24.03
C ALA A 650 -36.82 32.43 -24.30
N VAL A 651 -37.05 31.84 -25.47
CA VAL A 651 -38.33 31.24 -25.86
C VAL A 651 -38.06 29.82 -26.34
N LEU A 652 -38.75 28.84 -25.76
CA LEU A 652 -38.63 27.44 -26.17
C LEU A 652 -39.00 27.31 -27.65
N SER A 653 -38.09 26.76 -28.45
CA SER A 653 -38.28 26.59 -29.89
C SER A 653 -39.42 25.62 -30.16
N GLN A 654 -40.28 25.95 -31.13
CA GLN A 654 -41.38 25.07 -31.53
C GLN A 654 -40.91 23.80 -32.25
N ASP A 655 -39.67 23.82 -32.76
CA ASP A 655 -39.08 22.69 -33.48
C ASP A 655 -38.20 21.81 -32.57
N CYS A 656 -38.06 22.16 -31.27
CA CYS A 656 -37.26 21.35 -30.35
C CYS A 656 -37.89 19.97 -30.09
N GLN A 657 -37.05 19.03 -29.65
CA GLN A 657 -37.51 17.67 -29.35
C GLN A 657 -38.61 17.64 -28.28
N ASN A 658 -38.50 18.45 -27.22
CA ASN A 658 -39.52 18.50 -26.16
C ASN A 658 -40.90 18.93 -26.64
N VAL A 659 -40.96 19.85 -27.61
CA VAL A 659 -42.24 20.26 -28.21
C VAL A 659 -42.75 19.17 -29.16
N THR A 660 -41.87 18.60 -29.98
CA THR A 660 -42.26 17.61 -31.01
C THR A 660 -42.62 16.23 -30.44
N MET A 661 -42.04 15.82 -29.30
CA MET A 661 -42.40 14.59 -28.58
C MET A 661 -43.78 14.65 -27.90
N GLY A 662 -44.39 15.83 -27.80
CA GLY A 662 -45.76 16.00 -27.30
C GLY A 662 -45.97 15.45 -25.88
N GLU A 663 -46.92 14.52 -25.74
CA GLU A 663 -47.38 13.99 -24.44
C GLU A 663 -46.27 13.31 -23.64
N VAL A 664 -45.31 12.65 -24.30
CA VAL A 664 -44.18 11.98 -23.63
C VAL A 664 -43.31 12.99 -22.87
N ALA A 665 -42.96 14.10 -23.50
CA ALA A 665 -42.18 15.16 -22.87
C ALA A 665 -42.98 15.92 -21.81
N GLN A 666 -44.28 16.16 -22.05
CA GLN A 666 -45.17 16.78 -21.07
C GLN A 666 -45.32 15.93 -19.80
N ASN A 667 -45.40 14.61 -19.94
CA ASN A 667 -45.46 13.69 -18.81
C ASN A 667 -44.17 13.74 -17.97
N LEU A 668 -43.00 13.66 -18.62
CA LEU A 668 -41.73 13.80 -17.89
C LEU A 668 -41.61 15.16 -17.18
N LYS A 669 -42.02 16.25 -17.83
CA LYS A 669 -42.03 17.58 -17.22
C LYS A 669 -42.92 17.65 -15.97
N ALA A 670 -44.09 17.02 -16.01
CA ALA A 670 -45.01 16.97 -14.88
C ALA A 670 -44.42 16.18 -13.70
N GLU A 671 -43.82 15.02 -13.96
CA GLU A 671 -43.19 14.20 -12.92
C GLU A 671 -41.91 14.84 -12.36
N LEU A 672 -41.13 15.56 -13.17
CA LEU A 672 -40.01 16.38 -12.67
C LEU A 672 -40.48 17.44 -11.68
N LYS A 673 -41.59 18.13 -11.99
CA LYS A 673 -42.19 19.14 -11.10
C LYS A 673 -42.69 18.52 -9.79
N ASN A 674 -43.33 17.36 -9.86
CA ASN A 674 -43.79 16.62 -8.68
C ASN A 674 -42.60 16.19 -7.80
N ALA A 675 -41.57 15.61 -8.42
CA ALA A 675 -40.35 15.18 -7.74
C ALA A 675 -39.65 16.34 -7.03
N GLU A 676 -39.51 17.49 -7.68
CA GLU A 676 -38.89 18.68 -7.07
C GLU A 676 -39.64 19.18 -5.83
N ALA A 677 -40.99 19.16 -5.85
CA ALA A 677 -41.80 19.54 -4.70
C ALA A 677 -41.63 18.55 -3.52
N LEU A 678 -41.56 17.25 -3.80
CA LEU A 678 -41.36 16.21 -2.78
C LEU A 678 -39.94 16.26 -2.20
N ILE A 679 -38.91 16.46 -3.03
CA ILE A 679 -37.52 16.65 -2.59
C ILE A 679 -37.43 17.89 -1.67
N SER A 680 -38.01 19.02 -2.11
CA SER A 680 -37.96 20.28 -1.34
C SER A 680 -38.68 20.19 0.01
N SER A 681 -39.71 19.35 0.11
CA SER A 681 -40.44 19.11 1.36
C SER A 681 -39.91 17.93 2.18
N GLY A 682 -38.91 17.19 1.68
CA GLY A 682 -38.35 16.00 2.32
C GLY A 682 -39.31 14.81 2.41
N LYS A 683 -40.28 14.72 1.48
CA LYS A 683 -41.40 13.76 1.50
C LYS A 683 -41.46 12.86 0.27
N ALA A 684 -40.32 12.50 -0.33
CA ALA A 684 -40.29 11.55 -1.44
C ALA A 684 -40.99 10.23 -1.07
N THR A 685 -41.68 9.64 -2.05
CA THR A 685 -42.31 8.33 -1.89
C THR A 685 -41.80 7.39 -2.98
N GLN A 686 -41.95 6.08 -2.76
CA GLN A 686 -41.57 5.08 -3.77
C GLN A 686 -42.41 5.26 -5.04
N GLU A 687 -43.69 5.60 -4.91
CA GLU A 687 -44.57 5.84 -6.06
C GLU A 687 -44.09 7.00 -6.93
N ALA A 688 -43.57 8.07 -6.32
CA ALA A 688 -43.01 9.20 -7.06
C ALA A 688 -41.71 8.84 -7.80
N ILE A 689 -40.87 8.00 -7.19
CA ILE A 689 -39.66 7.46 -7.84
C ILE A 689 -40.05 6.61 -9.04
N ASP A 690 -40.99 5.68 -8.87
CA ASP A 690 -41.45 4.77 -9.92
C ASP A 690 -42.12 5.53 -11.07
N ALA A 691 -42.94 6.54 -10.75
CA ALA A 691 -43.60 7.39 -11.75
C ALA A 691 -42.59 8.21 -12.57
N LEU A 692 -41.62 8.84 -11.90
CA LEU A 692 -40.55 9.59 -12.59
C LEU A 692 -39.68 8.65 -13.44
N GLN A 693 -39.37 7.44 -12.95
CA GLN A 693 -38.58 6.46 -13.70
C GLN A 693 -39.31 6.01 -14.96
N ALA A 694 -40.60 5.70 -14.87
CA ALA A 694 -41.41 5.32 -16.02
C ALA A 694 -41.51 6.45 -17.06
N ALA A 695 -41.69 7.70 -16.61
CA ALA A 695 -41.71 8.87 -17.49
C ALA A 695 -40.35 9.12 -18.15
N TYR A 696 -39.26 8.95 -17.40
CA TYR A 696 -37.89 9.04 -17.89
C TYR A 696 -37.58 7.99 -18.96
N ASP A 697 -37.92 6.72 -18.71
CA ASP A 697 -37.66 5.62 -19.64
C ASP A 697 -38.42 5.83 -20.97
N ALA A 698 -39.70 6.22 -20.89
CA ALA A 698 -40.51 6.55 -22.07
C ALA A 698 -39.92 7.73 -22.86
N TYR A 699 -39.40 8.74 -22.16
CA TYR A 699 -38.78 9.91 -22.78
C TYR A 699 -37.46 9.58 -23.47
N VAL A 700 -36.55 8.85 -22.81
CA VAL A 700 -35.26 8.44 -23.39
C VAL A 700 -35.46 7.50 -24.59
N ALA A 701 -36.53 6.69 -24.58
CA ALA A 701 -36.90 5.86 -25.72
C ALA A 701 -37.22 6.66 -27.00
N GLU A 702 -37.55 7.95 -26.89
CA GLU A 702 -37.83 8.85 -28.03
C GLU A 702 -36.73 9.90 -28.26
N LEU A 703 -36.05 10.37 -27.20
CA LEU A 703 -35.01 11.40 -27.25
C LEU A 703 -33.84 11.05 -28.19
N ALA A 704 -33.59 11.88 -29.19
CA ALA A 704 -32.36 11.84 -29.97
C ALA A 704 -31.23 12.57 -29.21
N ASP A 705 -30.47 11.79 -28.43
CA ASP A 705 -29.39 12.29 -27.58
C ASP A 705 -28.03 12.28 -28.30
N PRO A 706 -27.44 13.44 -28.63
CA PRO A 706 -26.16 13.54 -29.32
C PRO A 706 -24.94 13.40 -28.40
N THR A 707 -25.10 13.18 -27.09
CA THR A 707 -24.00 13.18 -26.10
C THR A 707 -22.85 12.24 -26.50
N VAL A 708 -23.16 11.01 -26.93
CA VAL A 708 -22.14 10.04 -27.35
C VAL A 708 -21.44 10.47 -28.63
N LEU A 709 -22.19 11.06 -29.57
CA LEU A 709 -21.62 11.57 -30.82
C LEU A 709 -20.64 12.71 -30.56
N LYS A 710 -21.01 13.69 -29.72
CA LYS A 710 -20.14 14.80 -29.32
C LYS A 710 -18.86 14.31 -28.65
N ALA A 711 -18.99 13.43 -27.66
CA ALA A 711 -17.83 12.84 -26.97
C ALA A 711 -16.90 12.06 -27.93
N LYS A 712 -17.49 11.35 -28.92
CA LYS A 712 -16.71 10.62 -29.92
C LYS A 712 -16.02 11.56 -30.91
N LEU A 713 -16.69 12.63 -31.33
CA LEU A 713 -16.12 13.69 -32.15
C LEU A 713 -14.92 14.31 -31.43
N ASP A 714 -15.06 14.73 -30.18
CA ASP A 714 -13.96 15.31 -29.39
C ASP A 714 -12.76 14.37 -29.28
N SER A 715 -13.01 13.09 -28.98
CA SER A 715 -11.96 12.07 -28.88
C SER A 715 -11.22 11.89 -30.21
N ILE A 716 -11.93 11.82 -31.33
CA ILE A 716 -11.33 11.64 -32.67
C ILE A 716 -10.64 12.92 -33.14
N SER A 717 -11.22 14.09 -32.89
CA SER A 717 -10.61 15.38 -33.13
C SER A 717 -9.28 15.50 -32.41
N ASN A 718 -9.19 15.04 -31.16
CA ASN A 718 -7.93 15.01 -30.43
C ASN A 718 -6.92 14.04 -31.06
N VAL A 719 -7.32 12.84 -31.49
CA VAL A 719 -6.43 11.91 -32.22
C VAL A 719 -5.91 12.54 -33.52
N CYS A 720 -6.80 13.14 -34.31
CA CYS A 720 -6.44 13.81 -35.57
C CYS A 720 -5.45 14.95 -35.33
N LYS A 721 -5.75 15.81 -34.34
CA LYS A 721 -4.92 16.94 -33.94
C LYS A 721 -3.49 16.51 -33.60
N LEU A 722 -3.37 15.49 -32.74
CA LEU A 722 -2.07 15.03 -32.24
C LEU A 722 -1.32 14.15 -33.25
N ALA A 723 -1.94 13.69 -34.34
CA ALA A 723 -1.27 12.84 -35.32
C ALA A 723 -0.19 13.61 -36.09
N ALA A 724 1.01 13.03 -36.15
CA ALA A 724 2.12 13.58 -36.92
C ALA A 724 2.04 13.20 -38.40
N THR A 725 2.49 14.11 -39.26
CA THR A 725 2.68 13.89 -40.70
C THR A 725 4.05 14.43 -41.11
N THR A 726 4.47 14.22 -42.36
CA THR A 726 5.70 14.82 -42.89
C THR A 726 5.68 16.35 -42.90
N GLU A 727 4.50 16.97 -42.75
CA GLU A 727 4.33 18.43 -42.62
C GLU A 727 4.29 18.90 -41.14
N GLY A 728 4.49 17.99 -40.19
CA GLY A 728 4.42 18.26 -38.75
C GLY A 728 3.08 17.90 -38.11
N VAL A 729 2.87 18.44 -36.90
CA VAL A 729 1.64 18.35 -36.10
C VAL A 729 1.03 19.75 -36.03
N ASP A 730 -0.17 19.95 -36.57
CA ASP A 730 -0.82 21.26 -36.70
C ASP A 730 0.07 22.37 -37.33
N GLY A 731 0.95 21.99 -38.26
CA GLY A 731 1.91 22.90 -38.90
C GLY A 731 3.09 23.33 -38.00
N THR A 732 3.27 22.64 -36.87
CA THR A 732 4.42 22.78 -35.96
C THR A 732 5.32 21.53 -36.02
N GLY A 733 6.60 21.72 -35.73
CA GLY A 733 7.64 20.69 -35.90
C GLY A 733 8.82 21.24 -36.70
N THR A 734 9.98 20.57 -36.61
CA THR A 734 11.18 21.00 -37.34
C THR A 734 11.31 20.28 -38.69
N ASP A 735 11.80 20.99 -39.72
CA ASP A 735 12.03 20.41 -41.04
C ASP A 735 12.93 19.16 -40.95
N GLY A 736 12.39 18.01 -41.36
CA GLY A 736 13.11 16.72 -41.39
C GLY A 736 12.95 15.83 -40.16
N GLU A 737 12.17 16.26 -39.15
CA GLU A 737 11.85 15.48 -37.93
C GLU A 737 10.93 14.29 -38.23
N PHE A 738 9.85 14.51 -38.98
CA PHE A 738 8.93 13.45 -39.39
C PHE A 738 9.15 13.05 -40.84
N LYS A 739 9.44 11.77 -41.07
CA LYS A 739 9.74 11.23 -42.41
C LYS A 739 8.72 10.19 -42.84
N ASP A 740 8.50 10.11 -44.14
CA ASP A 740 7.59 9.12 -44.71
C ASP A 740 8.05 7.69 -44.37
N GLY A 741 7.09 6.84 -44.01
CA GLY A 741 7.34 5.46 -43.57
C GLY A 741 7.86 5.31 -42.14
N TYR A 742 8.12 6.39 -41.39
CA TYR A 742 8.50 6.28 -39.97
C TYR A 742 7.29 5.87 -39.11
N PRO A 743 7.47 4.99 -38.10
CA PRO A 743 6.38 4.63 -37.19
C PRO A 743 5.72 5.86 -36.56
N GLY A 744 4.38 5.92 -36.58
CA GLY A 744 3.61 7.02 -36.00
C GLY A 744 3.50 8.29 -36.87
N VAL A 745 4.12 8.30 -38.07
CA VAL A 745 3.99 9.38 -39.06
C VAL A 745 2.96 9.00 -40.10
N TYR A 746 1.79 9.63 -40.06
CA TYR A 746 0.66 9.33 -40.94
C TYR A 746 0.77 10.09 -42.28
N PRO A 747 0.19 9.54 -43.36
CA PRO A 747 0.10 10.27 -44.62
C PRO A 747 -0.72 11.55 -44.49
N VAL A 748 -0.24 12.66 -45.07
CA VAL A 748 -0.92 13.97 -45.07
C VAL A 748 -2.36 13.85 -45.60
N ALA A 749 -2.55 13.13 -46.71
CA ALA A 749 -3.86 12.92 -47.31
C ALA A 749 -4.83 12.13 -46.40
N ALA A 750 -4.32 11.19 -45.58
CA ALA A 750 -5.14 10.43 -44.65
C ALA A 750 -5.61 11.30 -43.47
N LYS A 751 -4.72 12.15 -42.93
CA LYS A 751 -5.08 13.13 -41.88
C LYS A 751 -6.12 14.14 -42.41
N ALA A 752 -5.92 14.66 -43.63
CA ALA A 752 -6.89 15.57 -44.26
C ALA A 752 -8.28 14.92 -44.47
N ALA A 753 -8.33 13.64 -44.85
CA ALA A 753 -9.60 12.92 -45.01
C ALA A 753 -10.33 12.70 -43.67
N LEU A 754 -9.59 12.41 -42.59
CA LEU A 754 -10.17 12.34 -41.25
C LEU A 754 -10.71 13.70 -40.79
N GLN A 755 -9.93 14.77 -41.00
CA GLN A 755 -10.33 16.14 -40.67
C GLN A 755 -11.61 16.56 -41.41
N ALA A 756 -11.72 16.26 -42.71
CA ALA A 756 -12.93 16.57 -43.47
C ALA A 756 -14.18 15.88 -42.91
N THR A 757 -14.05 14.66 -42.36
CA THR A 757 -15.16 13.95 -41.70
C THR A 757 -15.51 14.58 -40.35
N ILE A 758 -14.49 14.97 -39.58
CA ILE A 758 -14.68 15.72 -38.33
C ILE A 758 -15.45 17.01 -38.59
N ASP A 759 -15.03 17.81 -39.58
CA ASP A 759 -15.66 19.08 -39.93
C ASP A 759 -17.11 18.90 -40.38
N GLU A 760 -17.39 17.86 -41.18
CA GLU A 760 -18.76 17.53 -41.61
C GLU A 760 -19.68 17.21 -40.42
N VAL A 761 -19.20 16.40 -39.48
CA VAL A 761 -19.98 16.00 -38.31
C VAL A 761 -20.11 17.13 -37.30
N GLN A 762 -19.07 17.98 -37.14
CA GLN A 762 -19.15 19.20 -36.35
C GLN A 762 -20.22 20.16 -36.91
N ALA A 763 -20.26 20.36 -38.22
CA ALA A 763 -21.27 21.20 -38.86
C ALA A 763 -22.70 20.66 -38.65
N TYR A 764 -22.87 19.33 -38.65
CA TYR A 764 -24.15 18.70 -38.28
C TYR A 764 -24.53 19.02 -36.83
N ILE A 765 -23.59 18.88 -35.89
CA ILE A 765 -23.82 19.18 -34.46
C ILE A 765 -24.18 20.66 -34.26
N ASP A 766 -23.41 21.58 -34.83
CA ASP A 766 -23.62 23.03 -34.68
C ASP A 766 -25.01 23.46 -35.19
N ALA A 767 -25.41 22.94 -36.36
CA ALA A 767 -26.73 23.23 -36.91
C ALA A 767 -27.88 22.69 -36.05
N ASN A 768 -27.72 21.50 -35.47
CA ASN A 768 -28.75 20.86 -34.64
C ASN A 768 -28.76 21.38 -33.20
N ASP A 769 -27.64 21.86 -32.65
CA ASP A 769 -27.61 22.52 -31.35
C ASP A 769 -28.39 23.84 -31.38
N ALA A 770 -28.25 24.60 -32.47
CA ALA A 770 -29.01 25.84 -32.67
C ALA A 770 -30.51 25.57 -32.89
N ALA A 771 -30.86 24.54 -33.67
CA ALA A 771 -32.25 24.26 -34.03
C ALA A 771 -33.00 23.36 -33.01
N GLY A 772 -32.29 22.48 -32.31
CA GLY A 772 -32.85 21.43 -31.44
C GLY A 772 -33.51 20.28 -32.18
N THR A 773 -33.10 19.98 -33.42
CA THR A 773 -33.81 19.09 -34.36
C THR A 773 -33.13 17.74 -34.64
N TYR A 774 -32.29 17.28 -33.70
CA TYR A 774 -31.60 16.00 -33.79
C TYR A 774 -32.52 14.81 -34.10
N LYS A 775 -32.00 13.83 -34.86
CA LYS A 775 -32.67 12.55 -35.13
C LYS A 775 -31.77 11.36 -34.82
N LYS A 776 -32.33 10.32 -34.19
CA LYS A 776 -31.59 9.09 -33.80
C LYS A 776 -30.84 8.44 -34.96
N ALA A 777 -31.46 8.34 -36.14
CA ALA A 777 -30.86 7.73 -37.32
C ALA A 777 -29.65 8.53 -37.84
N GLU A 778 -29.72 9.86 -37.80
CA GLU A 778 -28.64 10.75 -38.24
C GLU A 778 -27.48 10.76 -37.25
N ILE A 779 -27.77 10.75 -35.94
CA ILE A 779 -26.74 10.59 -34.90
C ILE A 779 -25.98 9.28 -35.11
N SER A 780 -26.70 8.16 -35.29
CA SER A 780 -26.09 6.85 -35.50
C SER A 780 -25.25 6.81 -36.77
N ALA A 781 -25.75 7.38 -37.87
CA ALA A 781 -25.03 7.45 -39.13
C ALA A 781 -23.73 8.28 -39.03
N ASN A 782 -23.75 9.40 -38.31
CA ASN A 782 -22.56 10.23 -38.09
C ASN A 782 -21.56 9.56 -37.14
N LEU A 783 -22.03 8.81 -36.13
CA LEU A 783 -21.17 8.01 -35.26
C LEU A 783 -20.43 6.92 -36.06
N ASP A 784 -21.15 6.17 -36.89
CA ASP A 784 -20.57 5.17 -37.79
C ASP A 784 -19.58 5.79 -38.78
N LYS A 785 -19.90 6.99 -39.28
CA LYS A 785 -19.02 7.73 -40.20
C LYS A 785 -17.70 8.10 -39.51
N LEU A 786 -17.75 8.64 -38.30
CA LEU A 786 -16.55 8.96 -37.51
C LEU A 786 -15.71 7.72 -37.20
N VAL A 787 -16.33 6.62 -36.76
CA VAL A 787 -15.63 5.36 -36.45
C VAL A 787 -14.94 4.81 -37.70
N LYS A 788 -15.65 4.72 -38.84
CA LYS A 788 -15.06 4.25 -40.11
C LYS A 788 -13.92 5.15 -40.58
N ALA A 789 -14.05 6.47 -40.43
CA ALA A 789 -12.98 7.40 -40.79
C ALA A 789 -11.74 7.20 -39.91
N LEU A 790 -11.92 7.03 -38.59
CA LEU A 790 -10.81 6.73 -37.68
C LEU A 790 -10.14 5.39 -38.00
N ASP A 791 -10.91 4.34 -38.26
CA ASP A 791 -10.37 3.02 -38.59
C ASP A 791 -9.59 3.06 -39.91
N THR A 792 -10.14 3.74 -40.91
CA THR A 792 -9.47 3.97 -42.21
C THR A 792 -8.18 4.74 -42.00
N PHE A 793 -8.19 5.81 -41.20
CA PHE A 793 -7.02 6.60 -40.86
C PHE A 793 -5.94 5.75 -40.16
N LYS A 794 -6.31 5.00 -39.10
CA LYS A 794 -5.38 4.13 -38.37
C LYS A 794 -4.80 3.01 -39.23
N ALA A 795 -5.56 2.49 -40.19
CA ALA A 795 -5.08 1.49 -41.13
C ALA A 795 -3.95 2.00 -42.05
N THR A 796 -3.80 3.33 -42.20
CA THR A 796 -2.69 3.94 -42.94
C THR A 796 -1.40 4.10 -42.14
N ALA A 797 -1.41 3.81 -40.83
CA ALA A 797 -0.22 3.90 -39.99
C ALA A 797 0.92 3.05 -40.57
N PRO A 798 2.14 3.60 -40.72
CA PRO A 798 3.30 2.81 -41.12
C PRO A 798 3.50 1.61 -40.19
N LYS A 799 3.57 0.41 -40.77
CA LYS A 799 3.75 -0.82 -40.00
C LYS A 799 5.22 -0.99 -39.63
N PHE A 800 5.49 -1.43 -38.40
CA PHE A 800 6.81 -1.91 -38.03
C PHE A 800 7.20 -3.10 -38.91
N THR A 801 8.44 -3.12 -39.40
CA THR A 801 9.00 -4.29 -40.09
C THR A 801 9.57 -5.23 -39.04
N LEU A 802 8.75 -6.20 -38.67
CA LEU A 802 9.03 -7.14 -37.59
C LEU A 802 10.01 -8.23 -38.02
N ALA A 803 10.76 -8.74 -37.06
CA ALA A 803 11.52 -9.97 -37.22
C ALA A 803 10.64 -11.19 -36.88
N ASP A 804 10.67 -12.22 -37.71
CA ASP A 804 10.02 -13.51 -37.51
C ASP A 804 10.81 -14.64 -38.19
N ALA A 805 10.24 -15.84 -38.29
CA ALA A 805 10.89 -17.00 -38.90
C ALA A 805 11.19 -16.84 -40.41
N SER A 806 10.55 -15.88 -41.08
CA SER A 806 10.63 -15.64 -42.52
C SER A 806 11.31 -14.31 -42.90
N ASN A 807 11.48 -13.40 -41.95
CA ASN A 807 12.05 -12.07 -42.15
C ASN A 807 12.95 -11.68 -40.96
N GLU A 808 14.16 -11.19 -41.23
CA GLU A 808 15.08 -10.73 -40.17
C GLU A 808 14.66 -9.41 -39.49
N GLY A 809 13.66 -8.72 -40.05
CA GLY A 809 13.19 -7.42 -39.60
C GLY A 809 14.17 -6.29 -39.92
N ILE A 810 13.87 -5.08 -39.46
CA ILE A 810 14.82 -3.95 -39.49
C ILE A 810 15.17 -3.50 -38.07
N TRP A 811 16.30 -2.79 -37.96
CA TRP A 811 16.77 -2.21 -36.70
C TRP A 811 16.29 -0.77 -36.55
N TYR A 812 15.92 -0.41 -35.32
CA TYR A 812 15.40 0.88 -34.90
C TYR A 812 16.28 1.49 -33.80
N TYR A 813 16.35 2.82 -33.76
CA TYR A 813 16.69 3.53 -32.54
C TYR A 813 15.41 3.73 -31.72
N ILE A 814 15.50 3.49 -30.42
CA ILE A 814 14.46 3.86 -29.46
C ILE A 814 15.06 4.99 -28.63
N SER A 815 14.43 6.15 -28.61
CA SER A 815 14.93 7.35 -27.92
C SER A 815 13.89 7.89 -26.96
N TYR A 816 14.32 8.58 -25.90
CA TYR A 816 13.37 9.39 -25.14
C TYR A 816 12.75 10.45 -26.07
N SER A 817 11.43 10.60 -26.00
CA SER A 817 10.71 11.39 -26.99
C SER A 817 11.05 12.87 -26.95
N GLN A 818 11.46 13.40 -28.11
CA GLN A 818 11.72 14.81 -28.33
C GLN A 818 10.62 15.45 -29.20
N HIS A 819 9.90 14.66 -30.01
CA HIS A 819 8.85 15.14 -30.92
C HIS A 819 7.81 16.03 -30.24
N TYR A 820 7.29 15.62 -29.08
CA TYR A 820 6.30 16.40 -28.32
C TYR A 820 6.82 17.79 -27.92
N PHE A 821 8.06 17.87 -27.42
CA PHE A 821 8.65 19.14 -26.98
C PHE A 821 8.96 20.05 -28.16
N ASN A 822 9.43 19.49 -29.26
CA ASN A 822 9.74 20.25 -30.47
C ASN A 822 8.48 20.85 -31.10
N CYS A 823 7.38 20.09 -31.15
CA CYS A 823 6.11 20.59 -31.68
C CYS A 823 5.45 21.62 -30.75
N THR A 824 5.46 21.37 -29.43
CA THR A 824 4.73 22.23 -28.48
C THR A 824 5.52 23.42 -27.95
N GLY A 825 6.85 23.44 -28.13
CA GLY A 825 7.73 24.46 -27.56
C GLY A 825 7.80 24.44 -26.03
N LYS A 826 7.17 23.45 -25.38
CA LYS A 826 7.22 23.32 -23.92
C LYS A 826 8.63 22.98 -23.48
N ALA A 827 9.06 23.59 -22.38
CA ALA A 827 10.29 23.21 -21.73
C ALA A 827 10.16 21.77 -21.19
N GLN A 828 11.18 20.97 -21.46
CA GLN A 828 11.31 19.68 -20.82
C GLN A 828 11.52 19.87 -19.32
N ASP A 829 10.89 19.04 -18.50
CA ASP A 829 11.12 19.03 -17.05
C ASP A 829 12.58 18.66 -16.75
N THR A 830 13.35 19.65 -16.30
CA THR A 830 14.75 19.51 -15.87
C THR A 830 14.88 19.36 -14.35
N SER A 831 13.78 19.21 -13.60
CA SER A 831 13.81 19.10 -12.14
C SER A 831 14.28 17.70 -11.70
N GLY A 832 15.60 17.54 -11.64
CA GLY A 832 16.32 16.44 -11.01
C GLY A 832 17.66 16.99 -10.52
N GLU A 833 17.98 16.72 -9.25
CA GLU A 833 19.05 17.37 -8.49
C GLU A 833 20.44 17.34 -9.18
N GLY A 834 21.07 18.52 -9.30
CA GLY A 834 22.49 18.67 -8.98
C GLY A 834 23.54 18.68 -10.11
N ASP A 835 23.30 18.20 -11.33
CA ASP A 835 24.30 18.32 -12.39
C ASP A 835 23.69 18.34 -13.80
N ALA A 836 24.32 19.04 -14.74
CA ALA A 836 23.89 19.20 -16.14
C ALA A 836 23.85 17.88 -16.96
N GLN A 837 24.07 16.74 -16.29
CA GLN A 837 24.16 15.40 -16.87
C GLN A 837 22.89 14.54 -16.65
N GLN A 838 21.90 14.96 -15.85
CA GLN A 838 20.72 14.13 -15.51
C GLN A 838 19.42 14.56 -16.22
N ILE A 839 19.47 14.74 -17.54
CA ILE A 839 18.27 14.98 -18.36
C ILE A 839 17.79 13.67 -19.03
N ARG A 840 16.48 13.53 -19.22
CA ARG A 840 15.90 12.43 -20.01
C ARG A 840 16.04 12.78 -21.49
N LYS A 841 17.13 12.38 -22.16
CA LYS A 841 17.32 12.74 -23.57
C LYS A 841 18.12 11.65 -24.27
N GLY A 842 17.94 11.50 -25.58
CA GLY A 842 18.82 10.68 -26.41
C GLY A 842 18.38 9.22 -26.53
N LYS A 843 19.29 8.38 -27.03
CA LYS A 843 19.00 7.00 -27.45
C LYS A 843 19.10 6.02 -26.29
N LEU A 844 18.26 4.99 -26.30
CA LEU A 844 18.41 3.83 -25.43
C LEU A 844 19.56 2.96 -25.91
N TYR A 845 20.45 2.59 -25.00
CA TYR A 845 21.58 1.71 -25.26
C TYR A 845 21.81 0.74 -24.10
N VAL A 846 22.42 -0.40 -24.41
CA VAL A 846 22.92 -1.36 -23.42
C VAL A 846 24.22 -0.83 -22.84
N ASN A 847 24.24 -0.56 -21.54
CA ASN A 847 25.46 -0.20 -20.81
C ASN A 847 26.18 -1.49 -20.38
N ALA A 848 27.28 -1.81 -21.05
CA ALA A 848 28.08 -3.00 -20.82
C ALA A 848 29.23 -2.81 -19.80
N ASP A 849 29.42 -1.59 -19.27
CA ASP A 849 30.50 -1.26 -18.31
C ASP A 849 30.13 -1.55 -16.84
N VAL A 850 28.97 -2.15 -16.58
CA VAL A 850 28.51 -2.51 -15.23
C VAL A 850 29.12 -3.86 -14.81
N THR A 851 30.12 -3.78 -13.93
CA THR A 851 31.19 -4.76 -13.61
C THR A 851 30.80 -6.14 -13.04
N SER A 852 29.67 -6.78 -13.38
CA SER A 852 29.40 -8.11 -12.79
C SER A 852 28.54 -9.14 -13.53
N ASP A 853 27.66 -8.77 -14.49
CA ASP A 853 26.88 -9.78 -15.25
C ASP A 853 26.15 -9.16 -16.46
N LEU A 854 26.59 -9.50 -17.68
CA LEU A 854 25.97 -9.05 -18.92
C LEU A 854 24.54 -9.61 -19.15
N LEU A 855 24.15 -10.68 -18.46
CA LEU A 855 22.85 -11.34 -18.65
C LEU A 855 21.75 -10.74 -17.79
N ASN A 856 22.01 -10.49 -16.50
CA ASN A 856 20.97 -10.05 -15.57
C ASN A 856 21.25 -8.68 -14.95
N ASN A 857 22.46 -8.14 -15.09
CA ASN A 857 22.87 -6.88 -14.45
C ASN A 857 23.23 -5.77 -15.45
N ALA A 858 23.25 -6.08 -16.75
CA ALA A 858 23.37 -5.08 -17.81
C ALA A 858 22.22 -4.08 -17.71
N LYS A 859 22.58 -2.81 -17.48
CA LYS A 859 21.63 -1.70 -17.41
C LYS A 859 21.30 -1.26 -18.83
N VAL A 860 20.05 -0.86 -19.05
CA VAL A 860 19.67 -0.10 -20.24
C VAL A 860 19.58 1.36 -19.84
N ASN A 861 20.37 2.19 -20.51
CA ASN A 861 20.52 3.60 -20.22
C ASN A 861 20.04 4.45 -21.40
N VAL A 862 19.78 5.72 -21.14
CA VAL A 862 19.64 6.74 -22.18
C VAL A 862 20.92 7.56 -22.30
N THR A 863 21.32 8.00 -23.50
CA THR A 863 22.59 8.74 -23.69
C THR A 863 22.65 10.13 -23.04
N GLY A 864 21.49 10.73 -22.76
CA GLY A 864 21.39 12.10 -22.26
C GLY A 864 21.82 13.13 -23.29
N ASN A 865 22.61 14.10 -22.83
CA ASN A 865 23.26 15.10 -23.68
C ASN A 865 24.48 14.58 -24.43
N LYS A 866 24.99 13.38 -24.10
CA LYS A 866 26.16 12.80 -24.74
C LYS A 866 25.75 12.00 -25.98
N THR A 867 26.67 11.91 -26.92
CA THR A 867 26.60 10.99 -28.05
C THR A 867 27.08 9.60 -27.63
N LEU A 868 26.77 8.56 -28.43
CA LEU A 868 27.30 7.21 -28.20
C LEU A 868 28.84 7.19 -28.26
N GLU A 869 29.45 7.99 -29.13
CA GLU A 869 30.90 8.12 -29.27
C GLU A 869 31.56 8.73 -28.02
N GLU A 870 30.98 9.81 -27.46
CA GLU A 870 31.47 10.42 -26.20
C GLU A 870 31.32 9.49 -24.99
N LEU A 871 30.42 8.52 -25.07
CA LEU A 871 30.25 7.46 -24.07
C LEU A 871 31.15 6.24 -24.33
N GLY A 872 31.85 6.19 -25.47
CA GLY A 872 32.61 5.00 -25.87
C GLY A 872 31.74 3.79 -26.19
N VAL A 873 30.45 3.99 -26.49
CA VAL A 873 29.47 2.92 -26.73
C VAL A 873 29.35 2.64 -28.22
N ASN A 874 29.45 1.35 -28.60
CA ASN A 874 29.24 0.92 -29.99
C ASN A 874 27.78 1.15 -30.43
N ASP A 875 27.58 1.62 -31.65
CA ASP A 875 26.25 1.94 -32.20
C ASP A 875 25.26 0.75 -32.21
N ASP A 876 25.74 -0.49 -32.39
CA ASP A 876 24.88 -1.68 -32.33
C ASP A 876 24.30 -1.93 -30.93
N MET A 877 24.89 -1.37 -29.85
CA MET A 877 24.32 -1.42 -28.50
C MET A 877 23.07 -0.56 -28.35
N ALA A 878 22.85 0.41 -29.25
CA ALA A 878 21.69 1.29 -29.28
C ALA A 878 20.64 0.91 -30.34
N LYS A 879 20.88 -0.19 -31.07
CA LYS A 879 19.97 -0.69 -32.12
C LYS A 879 19.10 -1.82 -31.59
N TRP A 880 17.80 -1.67 -31.81
CA TRP A 880 16.77 -2.58 -31.32
C TRP A 880 15.88 -3.06 -32.47
N ARG A 881 15.42 -4.30 -32.44
CA ARG A 881 14.37 -4.77 -33.37
C ARG A 881 13.20 -5.36 -32.63
N PHE A 882 12.03 -5.28 -33.24
CA PHE A 882 10.80 -5.87 -32.72
C PHE A 882 10.63 -7.28 -33.30
N VAL A 883 10.61 -8.29 -32.44
CA VAL A 883 10.39 -9.69 -32.81
C VAL A 883 8.94 -10.04 -32.57
N ASN A 884 8.27 -10.59 -33.58
CA ASN A 884 6.85 -10.94 -33.49
C ASN A 884 6.63 -12.10 -32.50
N LEU A 885 5.77 -11.88 -31.49
CA LEU A 885 5.34 -12.93 -30.54
C LEU A 885 3.84 -13.29 -30.69
N GLY A 886 3.15 -12.72 -31.70
CA GLY A 886 1.72 -12.86 -31.93
C GLY A 886 1.08 -11.53 -32.37
N ASP A 887 -0.22 -11.53 -32.68
CA ASP A 887 -0.91 -10.41 -33.36
C ASP A 887 -0.80 -9.04 -32.66
N THR A 888 -0.51 -8.99 -31.35
CA THR A 888 -0.50 -7.75 -30.56
C THR A 888 0.72 -7.58 -29.66
N ALA A 889 1.68 -8.51 -29.71
CA ALA A 889 2.82 -8.54 -28.77
C ALA A 889 4.16 -8.70 -29.50
N TYR A 890 5.15 -7.95 -29.02
CA TYR A 890 6.50 -7.91 -29.55
C TYR A 890 7.52 -8.20 -28.47
N ALA A 891 8.58 -8.95 -28.78
CA ALA A 891 9.81 -8.85 -28.02
C ALA A 891 10.68 -7.73 -28.58
N ILE A 892 11.53 -7.14 -27.75
CA ILE A 892 12.48 -6.12 -28.18
C ILE A 892 13.87 -6.72 -28.05
N GLN A 893 14.60 -6.88 -29.14
CA GLN A 893 15.91 -7.52 -29.16
C GLN A 893 17.01 -6.51 -29.49
N ASN A 894 18.14 -6.59 -28.79
CA ASN A 894 19.32 -5.76 -29.02
C ASN A 894 20.22 -6.34 -30.13
N LYS A 895 20.80 -5.49 -30.98
CA LYS A 895 21.64 -5.92 -32.11
C LYS A 895 23.03 -6.39 -31.70
N ALA A 896 23.66 -5.72 -30.74
CA ALA A 896 25.02 -6.05 -30.31
C ALA A 896 25.03 -7.39 -29.56
N THR A 897 24.16 -7.54 -28.56
CA THR A 897 24.17 -8.69 -27.64
C THR A 897 23.32 -9.86 -28.11
N GLY A 898 22.33 -9.65 -28.98
CA GLY A 898 21.34 -10.66 -29.35
C GLY A 898 20.32 -11.01 -28.25
N LEU A 899 20.43 -10.38 -27.07
CA LEU A 899 19.51 -10.56 -25.95
C LEU A 899 18.26 -9.69 -26.10
N TYR A 900 17.23 -10.03 -25.32
CA TYR A 900 15.96 -9.32 -25.30
C TYR A 900 15.92 -8.32 -24.15
N LEU A 901 15.21 -7.21 -24.34
CA LEU A 901 14.79 -6.36 -23.23
C LEU A 901 13.82 -7.15 -22.34
N GLY A 902 13.99 -7.06 -21.02
CA GLY A 902 13.19 -7.79 -20.04
C GLY A 902 13.29 -7.21 -18.64
N GLU A 903 12.73 -7.93 -17.67
CA GLU A 903 12.79 -7.58 -16.25
C GLU A 903 14.07 -8.17 -15.62
N LYS A 904 14.79 -7.33 -14.87
CA LYS A 904 15.94 -7.72 -14.06
C LYS A 904 15.50 -8.10 -12.63
N THR A 905 16.29 -8.94 -11.95
CA THR A 905 16.20 -9.18 -10.49
C THR A 905 16.11 -7.87 -9.72
N GLY A 906 14.96 -7.63 -9.07
CA GLY A 906 14.65 -6.38 -8.35
C GLY A 906 13.73 -5.40 -9.08
N GLY A 907 13.16 -5.75 -10.25
CA GLY A 907 12.05 -5.03 -10.87
C GLY A 907 12.40 -3.91 -11.86
N ASN A 908 13.68 -3.75 -12.22
CA ASN A 908 14.13 -2.77 -13.22
C ASN A 908 14.16 -3.37 -14.65
N ALA A 909 14.22 -2.52 -15.69
CA ALA A 909 14.40 -2.99 -17.06
C ALA A 909 15.88 -3.30 -17.34
N GLY A 910 16.14 -4.41 -18.01
CA GLY A 910 17.49 -4.89 -18.34
C GLY A 910 17.49 -5.85 -19.51
N LEU A 911 18.59 -6.56 -19.72
CA LEU A 911 18.64 -7.63 -20.71
C LEU A 911 18.15 -8.97 -20.13
N SER A 912 17.69 -9.84 -21.01
CA SER A 912 17.13 -11.16 -20.72
C SER A 912 17.41 -12.11 -21.87
N MET A 913 17.70 -13.37 -21.56
CA MET A 913 17.76 -14.45 -22.55
C MET A 913 16.38 -14.86 -23.05
N THR A 914 15.35 -14.70 -22.21
CA THR A 914 13.96 -15.02 -22.53
C THR A 914 13.26 -13.76 -23.06
N PRO A 915 12.61 -13.83 -24.23
CA PRO A 915 11.83 -12.72 -24.76
C PRO A 915 10.75 -12.27 -23.76
N ALA A 916 10.77 -11.01 -23.34
CA ALA A 916 9.63 -10.39 -22.68
C ALA A 916 8.66 -9.82 -23.71
N ALA A 917 7.36 -9.91 -23.43
CA ALA A 917 6.33 -9.39 -24.31
C ALA A 917 6.07 -7.91 -24.02
N TYR A 918 5.99 -7.11 -25.08
CA TYR A 918 5.67 -5.69 -25.04
C TYR A 918 4.56 -5.34 -26.02
N ARG A 919 3.76 -4.33 -25.68
CA ARG A 919 2.80 -3.66 -26.56
C ARG A 919 3.26 -2.23 -26.82
N LEU A 920 3.06 -1.76 -28.04
CA LEU A 920 3.30 -0.37 -28.43
C LEU A 920 1.96 0.37 -28.52
N SER A 921 1.89 1.55 -27.91
CA SER A 921 0.73 2.43 -27.96
C SER A 921 1.16 3.80 -28.48
N ASP A 922 0.74 4.17 -29.69
CA ASP A 922 0.89 5.52 -30.26
C ASP A 922 0.01 6.49 -29.48
N ILE A 923 0.62 7.52 -28.91
CA ILE A 923 -0.04 8.54 -28.07
C ILE A 923 -0.06 9.93 -28.72
N GLY A 924 0.30 10.04 -30.01
CA GLY A 924 0.40 11.29 -30.76
C GLY A 924 1.84 11.78 -30.92
N TYR A 925 2.07 12.77 -31.79
CA TYR A 925 3.39 13.32 -32.16
C TYR A 925 4.39 12.27 -32.66
N ALA A 926 3.93 11.14 -33.21
CA ALA A 926 4.77 9.97 -33.50
C ALA A 926 5.55 9.46 -32.26
N THR A 927 4.94 9.55 -31.09
CA THR A 927 5.49 9.13 -29.80
C THR A 927 4.75 7.90 -29.27
N PHE A 928 5.49 6.98 -28.65
CA PHE A 928 4.98 5.68 -28.21
C PHE A 928 5.18 5.45 -26.72
N LEU A 929 4.21 4.79 -26.09
CA LEU A 929 4.41 4.03 -24.86
C LEU A 929 4.84 2.61 -25.22
N ILE A 930 5.83 2.08 -24.48
CA ILE A 930 6.27 0.69 -24.58
C ILE A 930 5.88 -0.03 -23.29
N GLU A 931 4.84 -0.86 -23.36
CA GLU A 931 4.18 -1.44 -22.20
C GLU A 931 4.54 -2.91 -22.04
N GLY A 932 5.07 -3.32 -20.89
CA GLY A 932 5.27 -4.73 -20.59
C GLY A 932 3.93 -5.48 -20.54
N TYR A 933 3.91 -6.70 -21.05
CA TYR A 933 2.69 -7.48 -21.22
C TYR A 933 2.76 -8.80 -20.44
N ARG A 934 1.73 -9.11 -19.64
CA ARG A 934 1.48 -10.47 -19.13
C ARG A 934 0.33 -11.09 -19.91
N LEU A 935 0.53 -12.31 -20.41
CA LEU A 935 -0.49 -13.08 -21.17
C LEU A 935 -1.79 -13.37 -20.38
N ASN A 936 -1.79 -13.13 -19.06
CA ASN A 936 -2.97 -13.24 -18.19
C ASN A 936 -3.79 -11.93 -18.09
N GLY A 937 -3.43 -10.87 -18.83
CA GLY A 937 -4.14 -9.60 -18.86
C GLY A 937 -3.81 -8.63 -17.72
N ALA A 938 -2.86 -8.95 -16.83
CA ALA A 938 -2.43 -8.03 -15.77
C ALA A 938 -1.59 -6.88 -16.33
N ALA A 939 -1.92 -5.64 -15.94
CA ALA A 939 -1.19 -4.45 -16.35
C ALA A 939 0.23 -4.44 -15.72
N ILE A 940 1.25 -4.23 -16.56
CA ILE A 940 2.59 -3.84 -16.12
C ILE A 940 2.75 -2.34 -16.42
N ASN A 941 3.51 -1.64 -15.59
CA ASN A 941 3.92 -0.27 -15.87
C ASN A 941 4.68 -0.18 -17.22
N PRO A 942 4.57 0.93 -17.97
CA PRO A 942 5.38 1.14 -19.16
C PRO A 942 6.87 1.27 -18.81
N LEU A 943 7.71 1.06 -19.82
CA LEU A 943 9.11 1.45 -19.75
C LEU A 943 9.20 2.95 -19.48
N HIS A 944 10.16 3.35 -18.65
CA HIS A 944 10.31 4.71 -18.17
C HIS A 944 11.79 5.05 -18.02
N VAL A 945 12.18 6.21 -18.51
CA VAL A 945 13.52 6.77 -18.30
C VAL A 945 13.54 7.55 -16.99
N GLN A 946 14.26 7.04 -15.99
CA GLN A 946 14.51 7.77 -14.74
C GLN A 946 15.61 8.81 -14.94
N THR A 947 15.45 10.00 -14.37
CA THR A 947 16.46 11.07 -14.40
C THR A 947 17.74 10.66 -13.65
N ALA A 948 17.58 10.11 -12.45
CA ALA A 948 18.67 9.58 -11.64
C ALA A 948 19.36 8.40 -12.37
N GLY A 949 20.63 8.60 -12.74
CA GLY A 949 21.45 7.59 -13.40
C GLY A 949 21.05 7.25 -14.84
N GLN A 950 20.09 7.97 -15.44
CA GLN A 950 19.63 7.76 -16.83
C GLN A 950 19.16 6.32 -17.11
N LEU A 951 18.53 5.69 -16.11
CA LEU A 951 18.20 4.27 -16.14
C LEU A 951 16.80 4.03 -16.72
N LEU A 952 16.66 2.95 -17.48
CA LEU A 952 15.38 2.42 -17.89
C LEU A 952 14.78 1.56 -16.77
N VAL A 953 13.56 1.88 -16.37
CA VAL A 953 12.79 1.22 -15.30
C VAL A 953 11.35 1.01 -15.75
N TYR A 954 10.54 0.38 -14.89
CA TYR A 954 9.08 0.28 -15.10
C TYR A 954 8.37 1.27 -14.17
N TRP A 955 7.66 2.26 -14.72
CA TRP A 955 6.96 3.29 -13.92
C TRP A 955 5.62 3.69 -14.55
N GLY A 956 4.56 3.82 -13.73
CA GLY A 956 3.18 4.09 -14.17
C GLY A 956 2.90 5.46 -14.82
N ASN A 957 3.90 6.23 -15.24
CA ASN A 957 3.69 7.50 -15.93
C ASN A 957 3.28 7.24 -17.39
N ARG A 958 2.19 7.87 -17.85
CA ARG A 958 1.62 7.69 -19.19
C ARG A 958 1.35 9.02 -19.90
N ASP A 959 1.78 10.12 -19.29
CA ASP A 959 1.49 11.46 -19.78
C ASP A 959 2.40 11.80 -20.96
N LEU A 960 1.86 12.50 -21.96
CA LEU A 960 2.64 13.05 -23.07
C LEU A 960 3.74 13.99 -22.54
N GLY A 961 4.98 13.76 -22.95
CA GLY A 961 6.17 14.44 -22.43
C GLY A 961 6.70 13.86 -21.11
N GLY A 962 6.03 12.87 -20.54
CA GLY A 962 6.51 12.13 -19.36
C GLY A 962 7.70 11.21 -19.67
N GLY A 963 8.32 10.66 -18.62
CA GLY A 963 9.50 9.80 -18.73
C GLY A 963 9.29 8.48 -19.51
N SER A 964 8.06 8.12 -19.83
CA SER A 964 7.69 6.87 -20.50
C SER A 964 7.42 7.02 -22.01
N CYS A 965 7.66 8.21 -22.55
CA CYS A 965 7.45 8.54 -23.96
C CYS A 965 8.69 8.22 -24.79
N PHE A 966 8.54 7.46 -25.87
CA PHE A 966 9.63 7.08 -26.76
C PHE A 966 9.36 7.43 -28.23
N ASP A 967 10.40 7.91 -28.91
CA ASP A 967 10.43 8.00 -30.37
C ASP A 967 11.10 6.73 -30.92
N ILE A 968 10.56 6.18 -32.02
CA ILE A 968 11.06 4.95 -32.64
C ILE A 968 11.36 5.21 -34.11
N GLU A 969 12.64 5.14 -34.48
CA GLU A 969 13.12 5.56 -35.80
C GLU A 969 13.86 4.42 -36.51
N PRO A 970 13.57 4.10 -37.79
CA PRO A 970 14.30 3.08 -38.53
C PRO A 970 15.74 3.50 -38.82
N THR A 971 16.67 2.54 -38.82
CA THR A 971 18.09 2.75 -39.17
C THR A 971 18.39 2.39 -40.63
N THR A 972 19.44 2.99 -41.23
CA THR A 972 19.70 2.91 -42.69
C THR A 972 20.73 1.89 -43.17
N ASP A 973 21.66 1.36 -42.36
CA ASP A 973 22.49 0.21 -42.78
C ASP A 973 23.36 -0.46 -41.71
N ASN A 974 23.82 -1.68 -42.04
CA ASN A 974 24.39 -2.72 -41.17
C ASN A 974 25.93 -2.74 -41.01
N THR A 975 26.68 -1.74 -41.47
CA THR A 975 28.15 -1.80 -41.48
C THR A 975 28.77 -1.25 -40.19
N ALA A 976 29.32 -2.13 -39.35
CA ALA A 976 30.06 -1.77 -38.15
C ALA A 976 31.58 -1.59 -38.44
N ALA A 977 32.14 -0.47 -37.98
CA ALA A 977 33.52 -0.33 -37.53
C ALA A 977 33.48 0.60 -36.30
N ALA A 978 34.09 0.37 -35.15
CA ALA A 978 35.01 -0.65 -34.67
C ALA A 978 34.41 -1.41 -33.47
N ILE A 979 34.88 -2.63 -33.24
CA ILE A 979 34.53 -3.44 -32.07
C ILE A 979 35.36 -2.93 -30.88
N LEU A 980 34.69 -2.55 -29.79
CA LEU A 980 35.32 -2.33 -28.50
C LEU A 980 35.32 -3.64 -27.72
N ASN A 981 36.39 -3.87 -26.98
CA ASN A 981 36.47 -4.93 -26.00
C ASN A 981 35.51 -4.59 -24.84
N PHE A 982 34.71 -5.56 -24.41
CA PHE A 982 33.80 -5.44 -23.26
C PHE A 982 34.49 -5.93 -22.00
N GLN A 983 34.30 -5.21 -20.90
CA GLN A 983 34.68 -5.67 -19.57
C GLN A 983 33.65 -6.70 -19.10
N ALA A 984 34.00 -7.99 -19.15
CA ALA A 984 33.10 -9.05 -18.75
C ALA A 984 32.98 -9.16 -17.22
N GLU A 985 34.12 -9.15 -16.53
CA GLU A 985 34.20 -9.33 -15.07
C GLU A 985 35.54 -8.86 -14.51
N GLU A 986 35.54 -8.38 -13.26
CA GLU A 986 36.76 -8.17 -12.47
C GLU A 986 37.21 -9.51 -11.86
N MET A 987 38.48 -9.84 -12.05
CA MET A 987 39.07 -11.13 -11.75
C MET A 987 40.32 -10.95 -10.89
N ILE A 988 40.69 -11.95 -10.10
CA ILE A 988 41.92 -11.95 -9.32
C ILE A 988 43.04 -12.63 -10.12
N LYS A 989 44.22 -12.02 -10.14
CA LYS A 989 45.40 -12.58 -10.80
C LYS A 989 45.77 -13.95 -10.23
N GLY A 990 46.12 -14.88 -11.11
CA GLY A 990 46.49 -16.26 -10.85
C GLY A 990 45.35 -17.16 -10.33
N ARG A 991 44.11 -16.65 -10.24
CA ARG A 991 42.94 -17.45 -9.87
C ARG A 991 42.30 -18.09 -11.10
N LEU A 992 42.03 -19.39 -10.98
CA LEU A 992 41.28 -20.21 -11.91
C LEU A 992 39.78 -20.00 -11.72
N TYR A 993 39.10 -19.79 -12.83
CA TYR A 993 37.67 -19.65 -12.92
C TYR A 993 37.12 -20.60 -13.98
N THR A 994 35.91 -21.11 -13.73
CA THR A 994 35.08 -21.72 -14.77
C THR A 994 34.09 -20.68 -15.28
N LYS A 995 33.94 -20.55 -16.60
CA LYS A 995 33.03 -19.58 -17.22
C LYS A 995 32.16 -20.23 -18.31
N CYS A 996 30.96 -19.69 -18.51
CA CYS A 996 30.01 -20.15 -19.54
C CYS A 996 29.03 -19.02 -19.88
N TYR A 997 29.00 -18.56 -21.12
CA TYR A 997 28.12 -17.46 -21.57
C TYR A 997 27.14 -17.93 -22.65
N PRO A 998 25.91 -17.40 -22.73
CA PRO A 998 24.88 -17.82 -23.70
C PRO A 998 25.06 -17.17 -25.08
N MET A 999 26.08 -16.35 -25.26
CA MET A 999 26.46 -15.70 -26.50
C MET A 999 27.85 -16.19 -26.91
N PRO A 1000 28.17 -16.27 -28.21
CA PRO A 1000 29.50 -16.63 -28.64
C PRO A 1000 30.46 -15.46 -28.32
N ILE A 1001 31.65 -15.78 -27.81
CA ILE A 1001 32.63 -14.78 -27.38
C ILE A 1001 34.04 -15.14 -27.85
N GLU A 1002 34.86 -14.11 -28.05
CA GLU A 1002 36.31 -14.21 -28.21
C GLU A 1002 36.97 -13.53 -27.00
N LEU A 1003 37.96 -14.18 -26.39
CA LEU A 1003 38.80 -13.53 -25.39
C LEU A 1003 39.85 -12.67 -26.10
N VAL A 1004 39.96 -11.41 -25.70
CA VAL A 1004 40.83 -10.44 -26.38
C VAL A 1004 42.14 -10.23 -25.63
N ALA A 1005 42.03 -10.04 -24.31
CA ALA A 1005 43.14 -9.82 -23.40
C ALA A 1005 42.60 -9.83 -21.95
N ASP A 1006 43.48 -9.67 -20.98
CA ASP A 1006 43.14 -8.88 -19.80
C ASP A 1006 44.05 -7.66 -19.71
N ASN A 1007 43.76 -6.72 -18.80
CA ASN A 1007 44.52 -5.46 -18.68
C ASN A 1007 46.02 -5.66 -18.28
N ILE A 1008 46.52 -6.90 -18.21
CA ILE A 1008 47.85 -7.29 -17.73
C ILE A 1008 48.55 -8.24 -18.72
N ASP A 1009 47.84 -9.23 -19.25
CA ASP A 1009 48.34 -10.18 -20.26
C ASP A 1009 47.59 -9.99 -21.60
N PRO A 1010 48.26 -9.47 -22.64
CA PRO A 1010 47.68 -9.31 -23.97
C PRO A 1010 47.48 -10.65 -24.71
N ALA A 1011 47.91 -11.78 -24.14
CA ALA A 1011 47.76 -13.13 -24.69
C ALA A 1011 46.91 -14.03 -23.78
N ALA A 1012 45.82 -13.49 -23.21
CA ALA A 1012 44.90 -14.29 -22.38
C ALA A 1012 44.20 -15.38 -23.22
N TYR A 1013 44.21 -16.62 -22.73
CA TYR A 1013 43.63 -17.78 -23.42
C TYR A 1013 42.51 -18.43 -22.60
N PRO A 1014 41.44 -18.93 -23.24
CA PRO A 1014 40.57 -19.92 -22.62
C PRO A 1014 41.26 -21.28 -22.58
N TYR A 1015 40.93 -22.08 -21.56
CA TYR A 1015 41.47 -23.41 -21.41
C TYR A 1015 40.35 -24.46 -21.35
N GLN A 1016 40.65 -25.63 -21.90
CA GLN A 1016 39.80 -26.82 -21.88
C GLN A 1016 40.49 -27.96 -21.14
N ILE A 1017 39.72 -28.93 -20.66
CA ILE A 1017 40.27 -30.13 -20.01
C ILE A 1017 40.99 -30.97 -21.07
N ALA A 1018 42.28 -31.22 -20.86
CA ALA A 1018 43.09 -32.08 -21.72
C ALA A 1018 43.18 -33.50 -21.17
N THR A 1019 43.59 -33.66 -19.90
CA THR A 1019 43.64 -34.97 -19.24
C THR A 1019 43.30 -34.87 -17.76
N ILE A 1020 42.82 -35.97 -17.19
CA ILE A 1020 42.63 -36.19 -15.76
C ILE A 1020 43.36 -37.48 -15.34
N ASP A 1021 44.16 -37.39 -14.29
CA ASP A 1021 44.87 -38.52 -13.67
C ASP A 1021 44.57 -38.53 -12.17
N VAL A 1022 43.57 -39.33 -11.79
CA VAL A 1022 43.13 -39.46 -10.39
C VAL A 1022 44.16 -40.13 -9.49
N ALA A 1023 45.10 -40.92 -10.05
CA ALA A 1023 46.15 -41.57 -9.27
C ALA A 1023 47.28 -40.58 -8.92
N LYS A 1024 47.63 -39.69 -9.86
CA LYS A 1024 48.54 -38.57 -9.61
C LYS A 1024 47.89 -37.39 -8.89
N LYS A 1025 46.55 -37.39 -8.80
CA LYS A 1025 45.73 -36.28 -8.26
C LYS A 1025 45.95 -34.99 -9.04
N GLU A 1026 45.96 -35.09 -10.37
CA GLU A 1026 46.23 -33.97 -11.26
C GLU A 1026 45.24 -33.95 -12.43
N MET A 1027 44.83 -32.76 -12.83
CA MET A 1027 44.14 -32.48 -14.09
C MET A 1027 44.99 -31.50 -14.90
N THR A 1028 45.13 -31.74 -16.20
CA THR A 1028 45.85 -30.82 -17.08
C THR A 1028 44.92 -30.07 -18.00
N LEU A 1029 45.12 -28.77 -18.18
CA LEU A 1029 44.37 -27.93 -19.12
C LEU A 1029 45.23 -27.57 -20.34
N ALA A 1030 44.60 -27.55 -21.50
CA ALA A 1030 45.21 -27.09 -22.76
C ALA A 1030 44.51 -25.82 -23.25
N VAL A 1031 45.25 -24.99 -23.99
CA VAL A 1031 44.71 -23.80 -24.65
C VAL A 1031 43.60 -24.21 -25.62
N TYR A 1032 42.54 -23.40 -25.65
CA TYR A 1032 41.49 -23.44 -26.66
C TYR A 1032 41.65 -22.19 -27.54
N GLU A 1033 41.98 -22.36 -28.82
CA GLU A 1033 42.37 -21.24 -29.71
C GLU A 1033 41.23 -20.74 -30.61
N ASP A 1034 40.03 -21.33 -30.50
CA ASP A 1034 38.88 -21.01 -31.35
C ASP A 1034 37.85 -20.10 -30.64
N VAL A 1035 36.82 -19.66 -31.37
CA VAL A 1035 35.65 -18.97 -30.81
C VAL A 1035 34.99 -19.86 -29.77
N ILE A 1036 34.67 -19.28 -28.61
CA ILE A 1036 33.88 -19.98 -27.59
C ILE A 1036 32.42 -19.87 -28.03
N GLU A 1037 31.85 -21.00 -28.46
CA GLU A 1037 30.47 -21.03 -28.96
C GLU A 1037 29.48 -20.69 -27.86
N ALA A 1038 28.29 -20.23 -28.27
CA ALA A 1038 27.21 -19.90 -27.35
C ALA A 1038 26.89 -21.10 -26.43
N GLY A 1039 27.01 -20.89 -25.12
CA GLY A 1039 26.78 -21.90 -24.09
C GLY A 1039 27.92 -22.88 -23.87
N GLN A 1040 29.08 -22.69 -24.49
CA GLN A 1040 30.24 -23.54 -24.27
C GLN A 1040 30.98 -23.14 -22.97
N PRO A 1041 31.21 -24.08 -22.04
CA PRO A 1041 31.96 -23.79 -20.84
C PRO A 1041 33.48 -23.87 -21.08
N PHE A 1042 34.25 -23.06 -20.35
CA PHE A 1042 35.71 -23.00 -20.42
C PHE A 1042 36.34 -22.63 -19.07
N PHE A 1043 37.65 -22.82 -18.96
CA PHE A 1043 38.45 -22.31 -17.85
C PHE A 1043 39.16 -21.01 -18.23
N TYR A 1044 39.32 -20.12 -17.26
CA TYR A 1044 40.05 -18.87 -17.40
C TYR A 1044 40.93 -18.65 -16.18
N ILE A 1045 42.14 -18.12 -16.38
CA ILE A 1045 43.06 -17.75 -15.29
C ILE A 1045 43.32 -16.25 -15.39
N GLY A 1046 43.01 -15.51 -14.31
CA GLY A 1046 43.23 -14.06 -14.31
C GLY A 1046 44.72 -13.70 -14.41
N GLY A 1047 45.11 -12.77 -15.27
CA GLY A 1047 46.48 -12.26 -15.36
C GLY A 1047 47.49 -13.20 -16.01
N GLY A 1048 47.02 -14.22 -16.75
CA GLY A 1048 47.85 -15.12 -17.56
C GLY A 1048 47.89 -16.58 -17.08
N ALA A 1049 48.76 -17.39 -17.68
CA ALA A 1049 48.77 -18.86 -17.56
C ALA A 1049 49.26 -19.43 -16.21
N THR A 1050 49.56 -18.61 -15.21
CA THR A 1050 50.17 -19.06 -13.94
C THR A 1050 49.12 -19.20 -12.84
N LEU A 1051 49.01 -20.39 -12.22
CA LEU A 1051 48.13 -20.62 -11.08
C LEU A 1051 48.78 -20.21 -9.75
N GLY A 1052 48.07 -19.43 -8.94
CA GLY A 1052 48.48 -19.04 -7.60
C GLY A 1052 47.97 -17.66 -7.21
N VAL A 1053 47.36 -17.55 -6.03
CA VAL A 1053 46.79 -16.29 -5.53
C VAL A 1053 47.51 -15.86 -4.24
N SER A 1054 47.68 -14.56 -4.02
CA SER A 1054 48.08 -14.05 -2.70
C SER A 1054 47.01 -14.45 -1.67
N GLN A 1055 47.42 -14.77 -0.43
CA GLN A 1055 46.48 -15.21 0.61
C GLN A 1055 45.44 -14.13 0.95
N GLU A 1056 45.76 -12.85 0.73
CA GLU A 1056 44.90 -11.68 0.93
C GLU A 1056 45.02 -10.76 -0.30
N PRO A 1057 44.24 -10.99 -1.36
CA PRO A 1057 44.33 -10.21 -2.59
C PRO A 1057 43.83 -8.78 -2.38
N THR A 1058 44.58 -7.81 -2.90
CA THR A 1058 44.27 -6.37 -2.85
C THR A 1058 43.72 -5.88 -4.19
N ALA A 1059 43.27 -4.62 -4.26
CA ALA A 1059 42.88 -4.00 -5.54
C ALA A 1059 44.00 -4.06 -6.60
N ALA A 1060 45.28 -4.08 -6.19
CA ALA A 1060 46.41 -4.23 -7.11
C ALA A 1060 46.53 -5.65 -7.71
N ASP A 1061 45.88 -6.64 -7.11
CA ASP A 1061 45.83 -8.05 -7.54
C ASP A 1061 44.61 -8.34 -8.43
N THR A 1062 43.82 -7.32 -8.77
CA THR A 1062 42.69 -7.44 -9.70
C THR A 1062 43.13 -7.21 -11.15
N THR A 1063 42.40 -7.82 -12.09
CA THR A 1063 42.50 -7.62 -13.54
C THR A 1063 41.09 -7.67 -14.14
N GLN A 1064 40.91 -7.17 -15.36
CA GLN A 1064 39.61 -7.21 -16.03
C GLN A 1064 39.66 -8.17 -17.20
N MET A 1065 38.75 -9.15 -17.23
CA MET A 1065 38.59 -10.03 -18.37
C MET A 1065 37.92 -9.27 -19.51
N LEU A 1066 38.63 -9.11 -20.63
CA LEU A 1066 38.12 -8.43 -21.82
C LEU A 1066 37.65 -9.44 -22.86
N ILE A 1067 36.38 -9.36 -23.23
CA ILE A 1067 35.78 -10.20 -24.28
C ILE A 1067 35.37 -9.32 -25.47
N GLN A 1068 35.21 -9.93 -26.64
CA GLN A 1068 34.54 -9.29 -27.77
C GLN A 1068 33.57 -10.26 -28.43
N PHE A 1069 32.63 -9.71 -29.19
CA PHE A 1069 31.78 -10.51 -30.05
C PHE A 1069 32.54 -10.94 -31.31
N PRO A 1070 32.34 -12.18 -31.79
CA PRO A 1070 33.02 -12.67 -32.99
C PRO A 1070 32.74 -11.80 -34.21
N LYS A 1071 33.78 -11.50 -34.99
CA LYS A 1071 33.69 -10.59 -36.15
C LYS A 1071 32.78 -11.10 -37.27
N ASN A 1072 32.71 -12.43 -37.48
CA ASN A 1072 32.02 -13.06 -38.62
C ASN A 1072 31.25 -14.34 -38.21
N GLY A 1073 30.46 -14.30 -37.13
CA GLY A 1073 29.66 -15.44 -36.65
C GLY A 1073 28.16 -15.15 -36.55
N THR A 1074 27.33 -16.19 -36.70
CA THR A 1074 25.90 -16.14 -36.37
C THR A 1074 25.73 -15.83 -34.88
N LYS A 1075 25.07 -14.71 -34.56
CA LYS A 1075 24.79 -14.26 -33.18
C LYS A 1075 23.63 -15.05 -32.54
N THR A 1076 23.68 -16.37 -32.61
CA THR A 1076 22.62 -17.22 -32.04
C THR A 1076 22.83 -17.37 -30.54
N ILE A 1077 21.85 -16.96 -29.75
CA ILE A 1077 21.87 -17.16 -28.29
C ILE A 1077 21.53 -18.62 -27.96
N ALA A 1078 22.39 -19.27 -27.17
CA ALA A 1078 22.11 -20.57 -26.60
C ALA A 1078 21.18 -20.42 -25.39
N GLN A 1079 19.96 -20.96 -25.52
CA GLN A 1079 18.96 -20.92 -24.44
C GLN A 1079 19.32 -21.84 -23.26
N THR A 1080 20.20 -22.82 -23.48
CA THR A 1080 20.67 -23.77 -22.46
C THR A 1080 22.19 -23.93 -22.56
N PRO A 1081 22.91 -24.01 -21.43
CA PRO A 1081 24.35 -24.25 -21.44
C PRO A 1081 24.65 -25.67 -21.95
N SER A 1082 25.80 -25.81 -22.59
CA SER A 1082 26.29 -27.08 -23.13
C SER A 1082 27.31 -27.73 -22.18
N SER A 1083 27.80 -28.90 -22.57
CA SER A 1083 28.92 -29.57 -21.91
C SER A 1083 30.05 -29.81 -22.89
N TYR A 1084 31.29 -29.64 -22.43
CA TYR A 1084 32.47 -29.84 -23.26
C TYR A 1084 33.56 -30.60 -22.47
N ASN A 1085 33.91 -31.80 -22.96
CA ASN A 1085 34.87 -32.74 -22.36
C ASN A 1085 34.78 -32.86 -20.81
N GLY A 1086 33.60 -33.14 -20.29
CA GLY A 1086 33.35 -33.27 -18.84
C GLY A 1086 33.16 -31.96 -18.08
N LEU A 1087 33.37 -30.79 -18.68
CA LEU A 1087 32.98 -29.50 -18.10
C LEU A 1087 31.52 -29.18 -18.47
N ILE A 1088 30.67 -28.90 -17.49
CA ILE A 1088 29.22 -28.68 -17.64
C ILE A 1088 28.89 -27.23 -17.33
N GLY A 1089 28.41 -26.49 -18.32
CA GLY A 1089 28.11 -25.06 -18.19
C GLY A 1089 26.88 -24.75 -17.35
N ASN A 1090 26.83 -23.53 -16.83
CA ASN A 1090 25.73 -22.99 -16.03
C ASN A 1090 25.60 -21.48 -16.24
N TYR A 1091 24.39 -21.00 -16.51
CA TYR A 1091 24.12 -19.57 -16.60
C TYR A 1091 23.69 -18.98 -15.25
N TYR A 1092 23.00 -19.73 -14.40
CA TYR A 1092 22.23 -19.19 -13.27
C TYR A 1092 23.00 -19.16 -11.95
N SER A 1093 22.82 -18.13 -11.12
CA SER A 1093 23.23 -18.21 -9.71
C SER A 1093 22.26 -19.07 -8.92
N GLY A 1094 22.76 -19.78 -7.91
CA GLY A 1094 21.91 -20.64 -7.09
C GLY A 1094 21.87 -22.09 -7.56
N THR A 1095 22.49 -22.40 -8.70
CA THR A 1095 22.53 -23.76 -9.22
C THR A 1095 23.22 -24.69 -8.24
N LYS A 1096 22.50 -25.72 -7.78
CA LYS A 1096 23.02 -26.75 -6.88
C LYS A 1096 23.72 -27.84 -7.68
N VAL A 1097 25.03 -27.92 -7.53
CA VAL A 1097 25.87 -29.01 -8.02
C VAL A 1097 25.81 -30.13 -7.00
N ALA A 1098 25.26 -31.27 -7.41
CA ALA A 1098 25.09 -32.42 -6.53
C ALA A 1098 26.43 -32.92 -5.96
N LYS A 1099 26.38 -33.64 -4.83
CA LYS A 1099 27.52 -34.39 -4.27
C LYS A 1099 28.23 -35.22 -5.35
N GLY A 1100 29.56 -35.30 -5.28
CA GLY A 1100 30.42 -36.10 -6.14
C GLY A 1100 31.03 -35.34 -7.32
N PHE A 1101 30.37 -34.32 -7.84
CA PHE A 1101 30.87 -33.55 -9.00
C PHE A 1101 32.02 -32.61 -8.61
N GLY A 1102 32.89 -32.27 -9.57
CA GLY A 1102 34.04 -31.40 -9.35
C GLY A 1102 33.70 -29.92 -9.41
N VAL A 1103 34.23 -29.14 -8.47
CA VAL A 1103 34.18 -27.67 -8.49
C VAL A 1103 35.54 -27.10 -8.12
N VAL A 1104 35.81 -25.85 -8.50
CA VAL A 1104 37.02 -25.14 -8.07
C VAL A 1104 36.94 -24.92 -6.54
N LYS A 1105 37.97 -25.37 -5.83
CA LYS A 1105 38.16 -25.21 -4.38
C LYS A 1105 39.43 -24.40 -4.15
N GLU A 1106 39.38 -23.50 -3.18
CA GLU A 1106 40.55 -22.73 -2.75
C GLU A 1106 40.83 -23.01 -1.26
N THR A 1107 42.09 -23.28 -0.92
CA THR A 1107 42.52 -23.45 0.47
C THR A 1107 43.90 -22.81 0.63
N LYS A 1108 43.98 -21.77 1.46
CA LYS A 1108 45.22 -21.01 1.74
C LYS A 1108 45.95 -20.49 0.48
N GLY A 1109 45.20 -20.03 -0.52
CA GLY A 1109 45.74 -19.50 -1.79
C GLY A 1109 46.14 -20.55 -2.83
N VAL A 1110 45.96 -21.84 -2.53
CA VAL A 1110 46.15 -22.95 -3.48
C VAL A 1110 44.79 -23.39 -4.01
N GLN A 1111 44.68 -23.47 -5.34
CA GLN A 1111 43.46 -23.91 -6.00
C GLN A 1111 43.56 -25.35 -6.47
N SER A 1112 42.44 -26.05 -6.35
CA SER A 1112 42.29 -27.44 -6.77
C SER A 1112 40.90 -27.66 -7.34
N ILE A 1113 40.71 -28.75 -8.07
CA ILE A 1113 39.39 -29.28 -8.34
C ILE A 1113 39.07 -30.33 -7.28
N GLY A 1114 38.03 -30.09 -6.49
CA GLY A 1114 37.58 -31.00 -5.45
C GLY A 1114 36.18 -31.51 -5.70
N ALA A 1115 35.92 -32.77 -5.32
CA ALA A 1115 34.57 -33.31 -5.30
C ALA A 1115 33.70 -32.52 -4.31
N THR A 1116 32.48 -32.20 -4.70
CA THR A 1116 31.45 -31.72 -3.78
C THR A 1116 31.12 -32.83 -2.77
N THR A 1117 31.13 -32.52 -1.49
CA THR A 1117 30.81 -33.48 -0.41
C THR A 1117 29.32 -33.53 -0.09
N GLU A 1118 28.57 -32.53 -0.57
CA GLU A 1118 27.12 -32.33 -0.48
C GLU A 1118 26.68 -31.45 -1.66
N ASP A 1119 25.39 -31.17 -1.79
CA ASP A 1119 24.88 -30.24 -2.80
C ASP A 1119 25.48 -28.84 -2.61
N GLN A 1120 26.36 -28.42 -3.51
CA GLN A 1120 27.06 -27.15 -3.43
C GLN A 1120 26.52 -26.15 -4.45
N GLN A 1121 26.27 -24.92 -4.01
CA GLN A 1121 25.82 -23.84 -4.88
C GLN A 1121 26.97 -23.24 -5.70
N ILE A 1122 26.73 -22.99 -6.99
CA ILE A 1122 27.61 -22.21 -7.88
C ILE A 1122 26.92 -20.92 -8.36
N GLY A 1123 27.73 -19.93 -8.76
CA GLY A 1123 27.27 -18.59 -9.19
C GLY A 1123 26.92 -18.50 -10.69
N TRP A 1124 26.54 -17.29 -11.14
CA TRP A 1124 26.24 -16.99 -12.55
C TRP A 1124 27.41 -17.34 -13.48
N ASN A 1125 27.10 -17.63 -14.75
CA ASN A 1125 28.06 -17.79 -15.86
C ASN A 1125 29.26 -18.68 -15.51
N SER A 1126 29.02 -19.82 -14.86
CA SER A 1126 30.04 -20.71 -14.31
C SER A 1126 29.94 -22.12 -14.90
N ALA A 1127 30.77 -23.06 -14.44
CA ALA A 1127 30.67 -24.45 -14.82
C ALA A 1127 31.11 -25.37 -13.67
N TYR A 1128 30.71 -26.64 -13.73
CA TYR A 1128 31.18 -27.71 -12.83
C TYR A 1128 31.64 -28.91 -13.64
N ILE A 1129 32.29 -29.87 -13.00
CA ILE A 1129 33.00 -30.95 -13.69
C ILE A 1129 32.34 -32.29 -13.39
N ASP A 1130 31.98 -33.01 -14.46
CA ASP A 1130 31.62 -34.42 -14.45
C ASP A 1130 32.81 -35.25 -14.95
N ALA A 1131 33.62 -35.74 -14.02
CA ALA A 1131 34.85 -36.46 -14.35
C ALA A 1131 34.59 -37.76 -15.13
N SER A 1132 33.38 -38.32 -15.08
CA SER A 1132 33.01 -39.53 -15.83
C SER A 1132 32.89 -39.30 -17.34
N LYS A 1133 32.78 -38.03 -17.76
CA LYS A 1133 32.65 -37.61 -19.16
C LYS A 1133 33.92 -37.02 -19.74
N ILE A 1134 35.03 -37.09 -19.00
CA ILE A 1134 36.33 -36.63 -19.49
C ILE A 1134 36.97 -37.73 -20.34
N GLU A 1135 37.29 -37.40 -21.58
CA GLU A 1135 38.14 -38.21 -22.45
C GLU A 1135 39.54 -37.61 -22.46
N ASN A 1136 40.53 -38.41 -22.04
CA ASN A 1136 41.93 -37.98 -21.99
C ASN A 1136 42.51 -37.85 -23.39
N ALA A 1137 43.04 -36.66 -23.72
CA ALA A 1137 43.84 -36.43 -24.91
C ALA A 1137 45.15 -37.24 -24.88
N GLU A 1138 45.69 -37.56 -26.06
CA GLU A 1138 46.96 -38.29 -26.17
C GLU A 1138 48.15 -37.54 -25.56
N THR A 1139 48.10 -36.20 -25.57
CA THR A 1139 49.13 -35.33 -24.98
C THR A 1139 48.53 -34.54 -23.81
N PRO A 1140 49.12 -34.59 -22.60
CA PRO A 1140 48.69 -33.78 -21.47
C PRO A 1140 48.81 -32.27 -21.77
N GLY A 1141 47.92 -31.49 -21.16
CA GLY A 1141 47.97 -30.03 -21.23
C GLY A 1141 49.13 -29.43 -20.43
N THR A 1142 49.42 -28.15 -20.66
CA THR A 1142 50.56 -27.45 -20.05
C THR A 1142 50.26 -26.91 -18.65
N ILE A 1143 48.99 -26.67 -18.32
CA ILE A 1143 48.58 -26.17 -17.00
C ILE A 1143 48.15 -27.33 -16.12
N VAL A 1144 48.79 -27.50 -14.97
CA VAL A 1144 48.47 -28.56 -14.01
C VAL A 1144 47.63 -27.99 -12.87
N VAL A 1145 46.42 -28.52 -12.70
CA VAL A 1145 45.50 -28.20 -11.62
C VAL A 1145 45.44 -29.40 -10.64
N PRO A 1146 45.78 -29.21 -9.36
CA PRO A 1146 45.68 -30.28 -8.36
C PRO A 1146 44.24 -30.77 -8.18
N LEU A 1147 44.09 -32.07 -7.88
CA LEU A 1147 42.82 -32.68 -7.49
C LEU A 1147 42.77 -32.94 -5.99
N THR A 1148 41.63 -32.65 -5.36
CA THR A 1148 41.36 -33.04 -3.97
C THR A 1148 40.29 -34.14 -3.93
N GLY A 1149 40.67 -35.30 -3.41
CA GLY A 1149 39.86 -36.52 -3.44
C GLY A 1149 39.93 -37.27 -4.79
N ASN A 1150 39.13 -38.33 -4.94
CA ASN A 1150 38.99 -39.06 -6.21
C ASN A 1150 37.60 -38.76 -6.79
N LEU A 1151 37.54 -37.88 -7.80
CA LEU A 1151 36.29 -37.44 -8.43
C LEU A 1151 35.50 -38.60 -9.03
N GLU A 1152 36.16 -39.57 -9.67
CA GLU A 1152 35.47 -40.71 -10.28
C GLU A 1152 34.78 -41.61 -9.24
N THR A 1153 35.45 -41.87 -8.12
CA THR A 1153 34.88 -42.66 -7.01
C THR A 1153 33.78 -41.88 -6.31
N ALA A 1154 33.99 -40.59 -6.05
CA ALA A 1154 32.99 -39.74 -5.41
C ALA A 1154 31.71 -39.58 -6.26
N ILE A 1155 31.83 -39.48 -7.59
CA ILE A 1155 30.69 -39.49 -8.52
C ILE A 1155 29.98 -40.85 -8.48
N LYS A 1156 30.72 -41.97 -8.51
CA LYS A 1156 30.12 -43.31 -8.41
C LYS A 1156 29.37 -43.50 -7.09
N ASP A 1157 29.96 -43.10 -5.97
CA ASP A 1157 29.33 -43.17 -4.65
C ASP A 1157 28.09 -42.26 -4.57
N ALA A 1158 28.14 -41.06 -5.14
CA ALA A 1158 26.98 -40.18 -5.21
C ALA A 1158 25.86 -40.72 -6.12
N ILE A 1159 26.21 -41.35 -7.24
CA ILE A 1159 25.24 -42.04 -8.12
C ILE A 1159 24.64 -43.25 -7.39
N ILE A 1160 25.43 -44.00 -6.63
CA ILE A 1160 24.98 -45.12 -5.80
C ILE A 1160 24.06 -44.62 -4.66
N ASP A 1161 24.42 -43.54 -3.95
CA ASP A 1161 23.59 -42.90 -2.93
C ASP A 1161 22.25 -42.45 -3.54
N ALA A 1162 22.26 -41.83 -4.73
CA ALA A 1162 21.05 -41.42 -5.45
C ALA A 1162 20.21 -42.61 -5.97
N GLN A 1163 20.84 -43.76 -6.24
CA GLN A 1163 20.17 -45.00 -6.67
C GLN A 1163 19.70 -45.89 -5.50
N THR A 1164 20.23 -45.68 -4.29
CA THR A 1164 19.92 -46.46 -3.07
C THR A 1164 19.11 -45.69 -2.04
N GLY A 1165 18.98 -44.37 -2.20
CA GLY A 1165 18.16 -43.50 -1.37
C GLY A 1165 16.66 -43.81 -1.44
N ASN A 1166 15.92 -43.31 -0.46
CA ASN A 1166 14.47 -43.46 -0.42
C ASN A 1166 13.78 -42.37 -1.26
N VAL A 1167 12.73 -42.74 -1.96
CA VAL A 1167 11.90 -41.87 -2.79
C VAL A 1167 10.43 -42.06 -2.48
N ASN A 1168 9.66 -41.01 -2.75
CA ASN A 1168 8.22 -41.10 -2.85
C ASN A 1168 7.82 -41.49 -4.29
N VAL A 1169 6.74 -42.25 -4.41
CA VAL A 1169 6.12 -42.62 -5.68
C VAL A 1169 4.75 -42.00 -5.74
N TYR A 1170 4.48 -41.23 -6.80
CA TYR A 1170 3.19 -40.61 -7.05
C TYR A 1170 2.57 -41.15 -8.34
N SER A 1171 1.24 -41.05 -8.47
CA SER A 1171 0.58 -41.14 -9.78
C SER A 1171 0.93 -39.92 -10.63
N VAL A 1172 0.62 -39.98 -11.93
CA VAL A 1172 0.75 -38.81 -12.84
C VAL A 1172 -0.13 -37.62 -12.42
N ASP A 1173 -1.16 -37.87 -11.61
CA ASP A 1173 -2.10 -36.85 -11.10
C ASP A 1173 -1.67 -36.30 -9.73
N GLY A 1174 -0.48 -36.66 -9.24
CA GLY A 1174 0.10 -36.13 -8.00
C GLY A 1174 -0.33 -36.83 -6.71
N ILE A 1175 -1.02 -37.97 -6.79
CA ILE A 1175 -1.43 -38.74 -5.61
C ILE A 1175 -0.26 -39.59 -5.12
N LEU A 1176 0.10 -39.50 -3.83
CA LEU A 1176 1.16 -40.30 -3.23
C LEU A 1176 0.75 -41.78 -3.14
N ILE A 1177 1.42 -42.65 -3.89
CA ILE A 1177 1.17 -44.09 -3.97
C ILE A 1177 2.05 -44.86 -2.97
N LYS A 1178 3.32 -44.47 -2.82
CA LYS A 1178 4.24 -45.03 -1.82
C LYS A 1178 5.11 -43.93 -1.23
N LYS A 1179 5.34 -43.97 0.08
CA LYS A 1179 6.16 -42.98 0.79
C LYS A 1179 7.47 -43.62 1.24
N ASN A 1180 8.58 -42.91 1.00
CA ASN A 1180 9.90 -43.21 1.57
C ASN A 1180 10.37 -44.66 1.32
N VAL A 1181 10.22 -45.14 0.09
CA VAL A 1181 10.64 -46.48 -0.33
C VAL A 1181 11.98 -46.42 -1.05
N LYS A 1182 12.83 -47.43 -0.91
CA LYS A 1182 14.08 -47.49 -1.66
C LYS A 1182 13.78 -47.40 -3.16
N VAL A 1183 14.59 -46.65 -3.90
CA VAL A 1183 14.44 -46.50 -5.37
C VAL A 1183 14.34 -47.87 -6.07
N SER A 1184 15.08 -48.87 -5.61
CA SER A 1184 15.03 -50.25 -6.13
C SER A 1184 13.68 -50.96 -5.94
N GLU A 1185 12.92 -50.59 -4.91
CA GLU A 1185 11.64 -51.19 -4.52
C GLU A 1185 10.43 -50.31 -4.93
N ALA A 1186 10.71 -49.11 -5.47
CA ALA A 1186 9.73 -48.09 -5.75
C ALA A 1186 8.64 -48.56 -6.73
N THR A 1187 9.01 -49.38 -7.71
CA THR A 1187 8.09 -49.88 -8.75
C THR A 1187 7.51 -51.26 -8.46
N GLU A 1188 7.99 -51.95 -7.42
CA GLU A 1188 7.57 -53.33 -7.14
C GLU A 1188 6.10 -53.40 -6.68
N GLY A 1189 5.30 -54.29 -7.27
CA GLY A 1189 3.89 -54.46 -6.90
C GLY A 1189 2.96 -53.33 -7.36
N LEU A 1190 3.44 -52.36 -8.16
CA LEU A 1190 2.56 -51.40 -8.83
C LEU A 1190 1.94 -52.01 -10.09
N ALA A 1191 0.72 -51.59 -10.41
CA ALA A 1191 0.05 -51.99 -11.65
C ALA A 1191 0.75 -51.39 -12.87
N LYS A 1192 0.52 -51.96 -14.07
CA LYS A 1192 1.08 -51.42 -15.31
C LYS A 1192 0.61 -49.98 -15.54
N GLY A 1193 1.54 -49.04 -15.71
CA GLY A 1193 1.22 -47.61 -15.80
C GLY A 1193 2.44 -46.69 -15.67
N ILE A 1194 2.23 -45.38 -15.79
CA ILE A 1194 3.28 -44.37 -15.58
C ILE A 1194 3.14 -43.78 -14.18
N TYR A 1195 4.25 -43.69 -13.45
CA TYR A 1195 4.33 -43.14 -12.09
C TYR A 1195 5.44 -42.10 -12.01
N ILE A 1196 5.37 -41.20 -11.03
CA ILE A 1196 6.46 -40.25 -10.73
C ILE A 1196 7.23 -40.80 -9.53
N VAL A 1197 8.44 -41.30 -9.77
CA VAL A 1197 9.34 -41.85 -8.76
C VAL A 1197 10.53 -40.91 -8.62
N GLY A 1198 10.73 -40.32 -7.43
CA GLY A 1198 11.87 -39.41 -7.20
C GLY A 1198 11.97 -38.27 -8.21
N ASN A 1199 10.83 -37.64 -8.53
CA ASN A 1199 10.68 -36.57 -9.54
C ASN A 1199 10.94 -36.97 -11.01
N LYS A 1200 10.98 -38.27 -11.34
CA LYS A 1200 11.08 -38.76 -12.72
C LYS A 1200 9.88 -39.62 -13.11
N LYS A 1201 9.40 -39.49 -14.36
CA LYS A 1201 8.35 -40.37 -14.91
C LYS A 1201 8.94 -41.74 -15.21
N VAL A 1202 8.40 -42.79 -14.58
CA VAL A 1202 8.82 -44.18 -14.72
C VAL A 1202 7.63 -45.02 -15.19
N ALA A 1203 7.83 -45.78 -16.27
CA ALA A 1203 6.84 -46.70 -16.78
C ALA A 1203 7.01 -48.09 -16.14
N VAL A 1204 6.00 -48.56 -15.42
CA VAL A 1204 5.92 -49.91 -14.85
C VAL A 1204 5.25 -50.81 -15.88
N LYS A 1205 5.95 -51.87 -16.30
CA LYS A 1205 5.62 -52.71 -17.47
C LYS A 1205 4.78 -53.93 -17.17
#